data_AF-A0A7W0CG41-F1
#
_entry.id   AF-A0A7W0CG41-F1
#
_cell.length_a   1.000
_cell.length_b   1.000
_cell.length_c   1.000
_cell.angle_alpha   90.00
_cell.angle_beta   90.00
_cell.angle_gamma   90.00
#
_symmetry.space_group_name_H-M   'P 1'
#
loop_
_entity.id
_entity.type
_entity.pdbx_description
1 polymer ?
#
loop_
_entity_poly.entity_id
_entity_poly.type
_entity_poly.pdbx_seq_one_letter_code
_entity_poly.pdbx_strand_id
1 'polypeptide(L)'
;MFTRLCVVLLCLAGLAVPAHAKKSVAPALDVLFSRPSVSGVADPALQVELIELIGRAVPGSTLDMATYVLHDVAVRDAVLAAHARGVVVRVVAEGSDPNQAYLDDLAAVLPPGNVVRCANGCNGPVTAKDVSHHKFFVFGELDDGRRDVVVQSSQNLDRSFGLNQNMLISSGDAALADGYRQVFESLAGQVVTAYQAPFTSGDGRVAVWMQPRDTAYDEQTYGSPDLIAAMIEDVACPGSIRIVHSQFATDRPLVIDALVAKRQAGCTVQVMVPEGNQTVPVAQRLAAHGIVVHTFRPGGCHDPAGGSCSNGGVHSKILLVDGPSQAAGGAVRRYVYTGSHNLNNGSLIASDDSVVRVDDPAIYAAYDADYRRMMDEMVKIVPSAYPGAALQMAANGPQDQRAPRAAVTRNGYTAVTWTEGGNAVHARIYRDGAPVTGPVRVDMGGVGCATGYHHFDGAVGVDDSGNAYVAWAEDGDCRGEHNIAVRRLSPGGTLSATVWANAGQWAGDQVRPRIAVRGTGAFTVVWEDAGVVRASGYSSLTSRVFGPLQLGSGVKPDVAVDGSGTATVVWQEGTHSVYGLRLAAGGTVTKARTRIHENTATQHLAPAVATTPAGDSVVVWSDNAEGVWRVRMRGLTASLGERFTEQPVFYGRFALGQPSDQAQEYPPLCHNAGCAVQGVPSVAADASGRFVVGWNETDLWNSARSLEVYARGFNADGTTAGRLPVVRLNPTTLGSQRDTALTAGPAGFTLFYSDDFDANNYLDIVARTGFTNDGF
;
A
#
# COMPACT_ATOMS: atom_id res chain seq x y z
N MET A 1 -36.78 72.88 -77.05
CA MET A 1 -36.16 72.48 -78.32
C MET A 1 -34.81 71.84 -77.98
N PHE A 2 -34.67 70.54 -78.29
CA PHE A 2 -33.45 69.72 -78.33
C PHE A 2 -32.41 69.72 -77.18
N THR A 3 -32.45 68.63 -76.41
CA THR A 3 -31.38 67.63 -76.14
C THR A 3 -29.90 68.04 -76.30
N ARG A 4 -29.08 67.79 -75.26
CA ARG A 4 -27.83 66.99 -75.39
C ARG A 4 -27.29 66.47 -74.04
N LEU A 5 -26.93 65.20 -74.10
CA LEU A 5 -26.27 64.27 -73.18
C LEU A 5 -25.06 64.86 -72.40
N CYS A 6 -24.96 64.52 -71.10
CA CYS A 6 -23.70 64.46 -70.36
C CYS A 6 -23.62 63.13 -69.60
N VAL A 7 -22.56 62.38 -69.85
CA VAL A 7 -22.21 61.12 -69.17
C VAL A 7 -21.59 61.45 -67.81
N VAL A 8 -22.03 60.78 -66.74
CA VAL A 8 -21.39 60.82 -65.42
C VAL A 8 -21.04 59.38 -65.01
N LEU A 9 -19.76 59.15 -64.76
CA LEU A 9 -19.20 57.95 -64.14
C LEU A 9 -19.75 57.79 -62.71
N LEU A 10 -20.31 56.63 -62.37
CA LEU A 10 -20.55 56.22 -60.97
C LEU A 10 -19.42 55.28 -60.51
N CYS A 11 -18.69 55.70 -59.47
CA CYS A 11 -17.84 54.82 -58.68
C CYS A 11 -18.70 53.93 -57.77
N LEU A 12 -18.51 52.60 -57.85
CA LEU A 12 -19.03 51.65 -56.88
C LEU A 12 -18.13 51.67 -55.62
N ALA A 13 -18.68 52.09 -54.48
CA ALA A 13 -18.13 51.82 -53.17
C ALA A 13 -18.68 50.48 -52.66
N GLY A 14 -17.81 49.47 -52.56
CA GLY A 14 -18.14 48.19 -51.92
C GLY A 14 -18.22 48.36 -50.40
N LEU A 15 -19.38 48.06 -49.83
CA LEU A 15 -19.58 47.91 -48.38
C LEU A 15 -18.88 46.63 -47.92
N ALA A 16 -17.73 46.76 -47.26
CA ALA A 16 -17.10 45.67 -46.53
C ALA A 16 -17.91 45.40 -45.25
N VAL A 17 -18.55 44.25 -45.17
CA VAL A 17 -19.12 43.72 -43.92
C VAL A 17 -17.96 43.32 -43.01
N PRO A 18 -17.91 43.75 -41.73
CA PRO A 18 -16.86 43.31 -40.83
C PRO A 18 -17.03 41.81 -40.58
N ALA A 19 -16.01 41.04 -40.95
CA ALA A 19 -15.89 39.64 -40.58
C ALA A 19 -15.94 39.56 -39.05
N HIS A 20 -16.99 38.93 -38.51
CA HIS A 20 -17.02 38.56 -37.11
C HIS A 20 -15.89 37.53 -36.91
N ALA A 21 -14.80 37.95 -36.25
CA ALA A 21 -13.82 37.02 -35.73
C ALA A 21 -14.58 36.04 -34.82
N LYS A 22 -14.70 34.77 -35.25
CA LYS A 22 -15.17 33.70 -34.37
C LYS A 22 -14.20 33.67 -33.19
N LYS A 23 -14.69 34.02 -32.01
CA LYS A 23 -13.99 33.78 -30.74
C LYS A 23 -13.61 32.29 -30.76
N SER A 24 -12.31 31.96 -30.77
CA SER A 24 -11.89 30.57 -30.61
C SER A 24 -12.31 30.14 -29.22
N VAL A 25 -13.33 29.29 -29.14
CA VAL A 25 -13.70 28.64 -27.88
C VAL A 25 -12.53 27.70 -27.55
N ALA A 26 -11.99 27.80 -26.34
CA ALA A 26 -10.94 26.89 -25.90
C ALA A 26 -11.45 25.44 -26.00
N PRO A 27 -10.62 24.46 -26.37
CA PRO A 27 -10.98 23.06 -26.36
C PRO A 27 -11.70 22.64 -25.07
N ALA A 28 -12.74 21.83 -25.20
CA ALA A 28 -13.38 21.25 -24.02
C ALA A 28 -12.62 19.99 -23.60
N LEU A 29 -12.30 19.89 -22.31
CA LEU A 29 -11.64 18.74 -21.70
C LEU A 29 -12.60 18.09 -20.72
N ASP A 30 -12.79 16.79 -20.85
CA ASP A 30 -13.58 15.96 -19.94
C ASP A 30 -12.74 14.77 -19.47
N VAL A 31 -13.06 14.25 -18.29
CA VAL A 31 -12.41 13.05 -17.74
C VAL A 31 -13.45 12.14 -17.10
N LEU A 32 -13.29 10.85 -17.37
CA LEU A 32 -14.09 9.79 -16.77
C LEU A 32 -13.17 8.78 -16.06
N PHE A 33 -13.73 8.12 -15.06
CA PHE A 33 -13.05 7.10 -14.26
C PHE A 33 -13.96 5.89 -14.12
N SER A 34 -13.41 4.67 -14.24
CA SER A 34 -14.11 3.48 -13.77
C SER A 34 -13.90 3.33 -12.26
N ARG A 35 -14.98 2.99 -11.58
CA ARG A 35 -15.08 2.85 -10.13
C ARG A 35 -15.62 1.45 -9.80
N PRO A 36 -14.89 0.38 -10.17
CA PRO A 36 -15.33 -0.96 -9.85
C PRO A 36 -15.44 -1.10 -8.34
N SER A 37 -16.49 -1.77 -7.88
CA SER A 37 -16.54 -2.08 -6.47
C SER A 37 -15.43 -3.09 -6.15
N VAL A 38 -14.95 -2.95 -4.94
CA VAL A 38 -13.90 -3.76 -4.39
C VAL A 38 -14.29 -5.24 -4.18
N SER A 39 -15.59 -5.53 -4.08
CA SER A 39 -16.17 -6.88 -4.07
C SER A 39 -16.22 -7.51 -5.47
N GLY A 40 -15.67 -6.83 -6.49
CA GLY A 40 -15.52 -7.34 -7.84
C GLY A 40 -16.69 -6.99 -8.77
N VAL A 41 -17.65 -6.17 -8.34
CA VAL A 41 -18.64 -5.58 -9.27
C VAL A 41 -17.91 -4.66 -10.24
N ALA A 42 -17.89 -5.06 -11.51
CA ALA A 42 -17.33 -4.30 -12.61
C ALA A 42 -18.06 -2.96 -12.83
N ASP A 43 -17.32 -1.95 -13.26
CA ASP A 43 -17.86 -0.67 -13.71
C ASP A 43 -17.58 -0.47 -15.21
N PRO A 44 -18.60 -0.55 -16.08
CA PRO A 44 -18.44 -0.38 -17.52
C PRO A 44 -18.49 1.08 -17.97
N ALA A 45 -18.47 2.08 -17.08
CA ALA A 45 -18.66 3.50 -17.45
C ALA A 45 -17.80 3.98 -18.64
N LEU A 46 -16.51 3.62 -18.65
CA LEU A 46 -15.60 3.97 -19.74
C LEU A 46 -15.92 3.25 -21.06
N GLN A 47 -16.36 1.99 -20.99
CA GLN A 47 -16.81 1.22 -22.15
C GLN A 47 -18.07 1.85 -22.75
N VAL A 48 -19.04 2.19 -21.88
CA VAL A 48 -20.31 2.82 -22.28
C VAL A 48 -20.06 4.16 -22.97
N GLU A 49 -19.19 5.01 -22.39
CA GLU A 49 -18.82 6.30 -23.00
C GLU A 49 -18.19 6.10 -24.39
N LEU A 50 -17.25 5.16 -24.52
CA LEU A 50 -16.61 4.89 -25.81
C LEU A 50 -17.63 4.42 -26.87
N ILE A 51 -18.54 3.51 -26.49
CA ILE A 51 -19.61 3.04 -27.39
C ILE A 51 -20.53 4.19 -27.78
N GLU A 52 -20.86 5.09 -26.85
CA GLU A 52 -21.67 6.27 -27.15
C GLU A 52 -20.98 7.19 -28.17
N LEU A 53 -19.70 7.49 -27.97
CA LEU A 53 -18.92 8.30 -28.93
C LEU A 53 -18.87 7.66 -30.32
N ILE A 54 -18.66 6.34 -30.39
CA ILE A 54 -18.71 5.57 -31.66
C ILE A 54 -20.11 5.63 -32.28
N GLY A 55 -21.17 5.56 -31.45
CA GLY A 55 -22.56 5.68 -31.88
C GLY A 55 -22.88 7.05 -32.49
N ARG A 56 -22.25 8.11 -31.98
CA ARG A 56 -22.45 9.50 -32.42
C ARG A 56 -21.63 9.92 -33.63
N ALA A 57 -20.63 9.13 -34.04
CA ALA A 57 -19.81 9.44 -35.20
C ALA A 57 -20.66 9.62 -36.49
N VAL A 58 -20.44 10.73 -37.18
CA VAL A 58 -21.26 11.18 -38.31
C VAL A 58 -20.88 10.46 -39.61
N PRO A 59 -21.84 10.06 -40.46
CA PRO A 59 -21.54 9.51 -41.78
C PRO A 59 -20.60 10.41 -42.60
N GLY A 60 -19.55 9.83 -43.17
CA GLY A 60 -18.51 10.56 -43.91
C GLY A 60 -17.38 11.15 -43.06
N SER A 61 -17.50 11.15 -41.73
CA SER A 61 -16.38 11.47 -40.84
C SER A 61 -15.45 10.27 -40.60
N THR A 62 -14.35 10.48 -39.89
CA THR A 62 -13.38 9.43 -39.55
C THR A 62 -13.50 8.98 -38.09
N LEU A 63 -13.11 7.72 -37.86
CA LEU A 63 -12.79 7.14 -36.55
C LEU A 63 -11.46 6.38 -36.69
N ASP A 64 -10.41 6.92 -36.09
CA ASP A 64 -9.08 6.29 -36.02
C ASP A 64 -8.88 5.71 -34.63
N MET A 65 -8.57 4.42 -34.54
CA MET A 65 -8.47 3.68 -33.28
C MET A 65 -7.13 2.96 -33.17
N ALA A 66 -6.33 3.28 -32.16
CA ALA A 66 -5.14 2.52 -31.79
C ALA A 66 -5.33 1.88 -30.42
N THR A 67 -5.32 0.56 -30.35
CA THR A 67 -5.58 -0.22 -29.13
C THR A 67 -4.53 -1.31 -28.91
N TYR A 68 -4.35 -1.75 -27.66
CA TYR A 68 -3.58 -2.94 -27.36
C TYR A 68 -4.32 -4.18 -27.86
N VAL A 69 -5.42 -4.53 -27.21
CA VAL A 69 -6.28 -5.66 -27.59
C VAL A 69 -7.68 -5.19 -27.97
N LEU A 70 -8.42 -6.04 -28.69
CA LEU A 70 -9.86 -5.88 -28.95
C LEU A 70 -10.56 -7.21 -28.67
N HIS A 71 -10.96 -7.43 -27.42
CA HIS A 71 -11.74 -8.59 -26.95
C HIS A 71 -13.12 -8.19 -26.43
N ASP A 72 -13.51 -6.95 -26.64
CA ASP A 72 -14.82 -6.42 -26.28
C ASP A 72 -15.80 -6.49 -27.45
N VAL A 73 -16.76 -7.39 -27.33
CA VAL A 73 -17.77 -7.65 -28.35
C VAL A 73 -18.67 -6.42 -28.60
N ALA A 74 -18.98 -5.65 -27.57
CA ALA A 74 -19.88 -4.50 -27.68
C ALA A 74 -19.18 -3.34 -28.38
N VAL A 75 -17.89 -3.13 -28.11
CA VAL A 75 -17.08 -2.14 -28.83
C VAL A 75 -16.91 -2.55 -30.30
N ARG A 76 -16.60 -3.83 -30.57
CA ARG A 76 -16.55 -4.35 -31.95
C ARG A 76 -17.86 -4.07 -32.71
N ASP A 77 -19.00 -4.41 -32.10
CA ASP A 77 -20.32 -4.24 -32.73
C ASP A 77 -20.64 -2.76 -32.96
N ALA A 78 -20.27 -1.87 -32.05
CA ALA A 78 -20.41 -0.43 -32.22
C ALA A 78 -19.58 0.08 -33.41
N VAL A 79 -18.34 -0.39 -33.56
CA VAL A 79 -17.45 -0.04 -34.68
C VAL A 79 -18.02 -0.54 -36.02
N LEU A 80 -18.49 -1.78 -36.09
CA LEU A 80 -19.17 -2.33 -37.26
C LEU A 80 -20.42 -1.52 -37.63
N ALA A 81 -21.22 -1.13 -36.63
CA ALA A 81 -22.39 -0.30 -36.83
C ALA A 81 -22.04 1.10 -37.33
N ALA A 82 -20.96 1.72 -36.82
CA ALA A 82 -20.48 3.02 -37.31
C ALA A 82 -20.06 2.94 -38.78
N HIS A 83 -19.31 1.89 -39.16
CA HIS A 83 -18.95 1.66 -40.56
C HIS A 83 -20.19 1.48 -41.45
N ALA A 84 -21.18 0.69 -41.01
CA ALA A 84 -22.43 0.49 -41.74
C ALA A 84 -23.24 1.79 -41.93
N ARG A 85 -23.11 2.76 -41.02
CA ARG A 85 -23.70 4.11 -41.17
C ARG A 85 -22.91 5.01 -42.13
N GLY A 86 -21.72 4.61 -42.58
CA GLY A 86 -20.86 5.36 -43.49
C GLY A 86 -19.70 6.12 -42.85
N VAL A 87 -19.34 5.80 -41.60
CA VAL A 87 -18.13 6.34 -40.94
C VAL A 87 -16.89 5.63 -41.51
N VAL A 88 -15.83 6.39 -41.78
CA VAL A 88 -14.53 5.86 -42.20
C VAL A 88 -13.76 5.39 -40.97
N VAL A 89 -13.78 4.07 -40.74
CA VAL A 89 -13.11 3.45 -39.59
C VAL A 89 -11.74 2.94 -39.99
N ARG A 90 -10.72 3.25 -39.18
CA ARG A 90 -9.36 2.69 -39.28
C ARG A 90 -8.87 2.22 -37.91
N VAL A 91 -8.25 1.05 -37.87
CA VAL A 91 -7.84 0.36 -36.65
C VAL A 91 -6.39 -0.08 -36.74
N VAL A 92 -5.59 0.23 -35.71
CA VAL A 92 -4.29 -0.38 -35.46
C VAL A 92 -4.35 -1.12 -34.11
N ALA A 93 -3.88 -2.36 -34.07
CA ALA A 93 -3.87 -3.17 -32.85
C ALA A 93 -2.68 -4.13 -32.75
N GLU A 94 -2.44 -4.67 -31.56
CA GLU A 94 -1.44 -5.72 -31.30
C GLU A 94 -1.76 -6.99 -32.10
N GLY A 95 -0.84 -7.41 -32.95
CA GLY A 95 -0.99 -8.62 -33.77
C GLY A 95 -0.40 -9.87 -33.12
N SER A 96 0.44 -9.72 -32.09
CA SER A 96 0.98 -10.88 -31.34
C SER A 96 -0.02 -11.47 -30.33
N ASP A 97 -1.14 -10.77 -30.06
CA ASP A 97 -2.22 -11.27 -29.22
C ASP A 97 -2.84 -12.54 -29.85
N PRO A 98 -2.95 -13.67 -29.13
CA PRO A 98 -3.45 -14.92 -29.70
C PRO A 98 -4.95 -14.90 -30.04
N ASN A 99 -5.72 -13.92 -29.53
CA ASN A 99 -7.16 -13.82 -29.79
C ASN A 99 -7.52 -12.66 -30.74
N GLN A 100 -7.47 -12.97 -32.02
CA GLN A 100 -7.60 -12.00 -33.12
C GLN A 100 -9.00 -11.93 -33.74
N ALA A 101 -9.98 -12.70 -33.23
CA ALA A 101 -11.27 -12.92 -33.89
C ALA A 101 -12.06 -11.63 -34.18
N TYR A 102 -12.03 -10.66 -33.26
CA TYR A 102 -12.79 -9.41 -33.45
C TYR A 102 -12.11 -8.45 -34.42
N LEU A 103 -10.79 -8.53 -34.56
CA LEU A 103 -10.07 -7.83 -35.63
C LEU A 103 -10.32 -8.50 -36.98
N ASP A 104 -10.52 -9.82 -37.01
CA ASP A 104 -10.90 -10.56 -38.23
C ASP A 104 -12.29 -10.12 -38.73
N ASP A 105 -13.26 -9.98 -37.81
CA ASP A 105 -14.61 -9.47 -38.11
C ASP A 105 -14.56 -8.08 -38.77
N LEU A 106 -13.70 -7.18 -38.26
CA LEU A 106 -13.50 -5.86 -38.83
C LEU A 106 -12.80 -5.92 -40.20
N ALA A 107 -11.73 -6.71 -40.32
CA ALA A 107 -10.97 -6.84 -41.56
C ALA A 107 -11.79 -7.44 -42.71
N ALA A 108 -12.83 -8.22 -42.40
CA ALA A 108 -13.72 -8.81 -43.39
C ALA A 108 -14.65 -7.79 -44.08
N VAL A 109 -14.93 -6.64 -43.43
CA VAL A 109 -15.89 -5.65 -43.93
C VAL A 109 -15.28 -4.28 -44.21
N LEU A 110 -14.22 -3.89 -43.49
CA LEU A 110 -13.55 -2.62 -43.68
C LEU A 110 -12.70 -2.63 -44.96
N PRO A 111 -12.44 -1.46 -45.58
CA PRO A 111 -11.56 -1.36 -46.73
C PRO A 111 -10.18 -2.00 -46.47
N PRO A 112 -9.57 -2.65 -47.47
CA PRO A 112 -8.23 -3.21 -47.32
C PRO A 112 -7.22 -2.17 -46.81
N GLY A 113 -6.46 -2.52 -45.77
CA GLY A 113 -5.50 -1.63 -45.11
C GLY A 113 -6.07 -0.81 -43.94
N ASN A 114 -7.38 -0.81 -43.72
CA ASN A 114 -7.99 -0.11 -42.58
C ASN A 114 -7.91 -0.91 -41.26
N VAL A 115 -7.43 -2.15 -41.28
CA VAL A 115 -7.10 -2.92 -40.08
C VAL A 115 -5.63 -3.32 -40.18
N VAL A 116 -4.79 -2.71 -39.34
CA VAL A 116 -3.36 -2.98 -39.25
C VAL A 116 -3.08 -3.74 -37.95
N ARG A 117 -2.31 -4.82 -38.08
CA ARG A 117 -1.86 -5.64 -36.96
C ARG A 117 -0.36 -5.49 -36.82
N CYS A 118 0.08 -4.99 -35.68
CA CYS A 118 1.49 -4.85 -35.38
C CYS A 118 2.10 -6.25 -35.17
N ALA A 119 3.30 -6.52 -35.69
CA ALA A 119 3.96 -7.81 -35.44
C ALA A 119 4.31 -8.03 -33.96
N ASN A 120 4.45 -6.91 -33.21
CA ASN A 120 4.52 -6.73 -31.76
C ASN A 120 4.12 -5.25 -31.50
N GLY A 121 5.11 -4.35 -31.36
CA GLY A 121 4.92 -2.91 -31.58
C GLY A 121 4.93 -2.55 -33.07
N CYS A 122 4.29 -1.43 -33.43
CA CYS A 122 4.27 -0.82 -34.76
C CYS A 122 5.36 0.24 -34.95
N ASN A 123 5.74 0.98 -33.90
CA ASN A 123 6.85 1.97 -33.97
C ASN A 123 8.10 1.53 -33.19
N GLY A 124 7.98 0.50 -32.34
CA GLY A 124 9.06 -0.10 -31.56
C GLY A 124 10.18 -0.81 -32.37
N PRO A 125 11.33 -1.10 -31.75
CA PRO A 125 12.50 -1.71 -32.40
C PRO A 125 12.40 -3.22 -32.73
N VAL A 126 11.19 -3.81 -32.81
CA VAL A 126 10.92 -5.25 -33.07
C VAL A 126 11.77 -6.19 -32.19
N THR A 127 11.40 -6.33 -30.92
CA THR A 127 12.11 -7.16 -29.93
C THR A 127 11.15 -8.12 -29.22
N ALA A 128 11.54 -8.77 -28.12
CA ALA A 128 10.59 -9.54 -27.31
C ALA A 128 9.81 -8.68 -26.31
N LYS A 129 10.08 -7.36 -26.27
CA LYS A 129 9.55 -6.41 -25.26
C LYS A 129 8.72 -5.28 -25.86
N ASP A 130 8.66 -5.16 -27.18
CA ASP A 130 7.78 -4.19 -27.84
C ASP A 130 6.36 -4.73 -27.89
N VAL A 131 5.40 -3.84 -27.69
CA VAL A 131 3.97 -4.11 -27.80
C VAL A 131 3.29 -2.84 -28.28
N SER A 132 2.22 -2.97 -29.06
CA SER A 132 1.35 -1.86 -29.42
C SER A 132 0.45 -1.52 -28.25
N HIS A 133 0.92 -0.72 -27.29
CA HIS A 133 0.24 -0.53 -26.01
C HIS A 133 -0.63 0.75 -25.97
N HIS A 134 -0.92 1.38 -27.10
CA HIS A 134 -1.85 2.52 -27.15
C HIS A 134 -3.30 2.16 -26.81
N LYS A 135 -4.07 3.17 -26.37
CA LYS A 135 -5.53 3.13 -26.19
C LYS A 135 -6.11 4.52 -26.50
N PHE A 136 -5.96 4.96 -27.75
CA PHE A 136 -6.47 6.25 -28.18
C PHE A 136 -7.42 6.13 -29.37
N PHE A 137 -8.33 7.11 -29.45
CA PHE A 137 -9.36 7.17 -30.47
C PHE A 137 -9.49 8.61 -30.94
N VAL A 138 -9.57 8.83 -32.26
CA VAL A 138 -9.74 10.17 -32.85
C VAL A 138 -10.98 10.16 -33.74
N PHE A 139 -11.98 10.96 -33.36
CA PHE A 139 -13.20 11.16 -34.13
C PHE A 139 -13.14 12.47 -34.88
N GLY A 140 -13.51 12.45 -36.17
CA GLY A 140 -13.60 13.67 -36.98
C GLY A 140 -14.75 14.57 -36.54
N GLU A 141 -15.97 14.02 -36.43
CA GLU A 141 -17.19 14.76 -36.13
C GLU A 141 -18.24 13.85 -35.47
N LEU A 142 -18.95 14.40 -34.48
CA LEU A 142 -20.05 13.77 -33.76
C LEU A 142 -21.39 14.48 -34.04
N ASP A 143 -22.50 13.76 -33.91
CA ASP A 143 -23.86 14.27 -34.20
C ASP A 143 -24.36 15.37 -33.24
N ASP A 144 -23.66 15.58 -32.13
CA ASP A 144 -23.87 16.65 -31.16
C ASP A 144 -23.11 17.95 -31.50
N GLY A 145 -22.37 17.96 -32.63
CA GLY A 145 -21.62 19.10 -33.13
C GLY A 145 -20.18 19.19 -32.63
N ARG A 146 -19.72 18.28 -31.76
CA ARG A 146 -18.30 18.16 -31.41
C ARG A 146 -17.49 17.68 -32.62
N ARG A 147 -16.26 18.20 -32.75
CA ARG A 147 -15.30 17.86 -33.80
C ARG A 147 -13.92 17.67 -33.20
N ASP A 148 -13.04 16.99 -33.92
CA ASP A 148 -11.65 16.75 -33.50
C ASP A 148 -11.60 16.22 -32.06
N VAL A 149 -12.35 15.13 -31.84
CA VAL A 149 -12.52 14.54 -30.52
C VAL A 149 -11.44 13.49 -30.33
N VAL A 150 -10.58 13.69 -29.34
CA VAL A 150 -9.51 12.76 -28.97
C VAL A 150 -9.89 12.10 -27.65
N VAL A 151 -9.83 10.78 -27.61
CA VAL A 151 -9.96 9.98 -26.39
C VAL A 151 -8.62 9.33 -26.11
N GLN A 152 -8.09 9.53 -24.90
CA GLN A 152 -6.92 8.83 -24.39
C GLN A 152 -7.32 8.05 -23.14
N SER A 153 -7.16 6.73 -23.15
CA SER A 153 -7.56 5.86 -22.04
C SER A 153 -6.40 5.07 -21.45
N SER A 154 -6.56 4.62 -20.21
CA SER A 154 -5.73 3.57 -19.62
C SER A 154 -6.28 2.15 -19.90
N GLN A 155 -7.52 2.04 -20.38
CA GLN A 155 -8.28 0.80 -20.49
C GLN A 155 -8.05 0.04 -21.79
N ASN A 156 -7.55 -1.19 -21.64
CA ASN A 156 -7.61 -2.21 -22.70
C ASN A 156 -9.07 -2.51 -23.06
N LEU A 157 -9.35 -2.74 -24.34
CA LEU A 157 -10.67 -3.20 -24.79
C LEU A 157 -10.84 -4.70 -24.58
N ASP A 158 -10.66 -5.15 -23.34
CA ASP A 158 -10.91 -6.49 -22.85
C ASP A 158 -11.88 -6.44 -21.65
N ARG A 159 -12.13 -7.57 -20.98
CA ARG A 159 -13.06 -7.62 -19.84
C ARG A 159 -12.51 -7.03 -18.53
N SER A 160 -11.52 -6.14 -18.57
CA SER A 160 -10.92 -5.47 -17.39
C SER A 160 -11.81 -4.41 -16.71
N PHE A 161 -13.13 -4.58 -16.76
CA PHE A 161 -14.09 -3.68 -16.11
C PHE A 161 -14.00 -3.72 -14.58
N GLY A 162 -13.30 -4.71 -14.03
CA GLY A 162 -13.00 -4.84 -12.62
C GLY A 162 -11.85 -3.96 -12.12
N LEU A 163 -11.21 -3.12 -12.95
CA LEU A 163 -10.04 -2.31 -12.58
C LEU A 163 -10.37 -0.82 -12.52
N ASN A 164 -9.73 -0.09 -11.59
CA ASN A 164 -9.78 1.38 -11.55
C ASN A 164 -8.98 1.94 -12.71
N GLN A 165 -9.63 2.66 -13.62
CA GLN A 165 -9.09 3.13 -14.90
C GLN A 165 -9.52 4.58 -15.15
N ASN A 166 -8.87 5.27 -16.07
CA ASN A 166 -9.21 6.64 -16.44
C ASN A 166 -9.26 6.85 -17.95
N MET A 167 -10.05 7.84 -18.38
CA MET A 167 -10.20 8.26 -19.77
C MET A 167 -10.25 9.79 -19.83
N LEU A 168 -9.37 10.39 -20.63
CA LEU A 168 -9.36 11.81 -20.95
C LEU A 168 -9.97 12.03 -22.34
N ILE A 169 -10.89 12.98 -22.45
CA ILE A 169 -11.52 13.37 -23.71
C ILE A 169 -11.20 14.84 -23.98
N SER A 170 -10.69 15.15 -25.17
CA SER A 170 -10.57 16.52 -25.68
C SER A 170 -11.48 16.69 -26.89
N SER A 171 -12.16 17.82 -27.01
CA SER A 171 -12.99 18.14 -28.18
C SER A 171 -12.81 19.59 -28.64
N GLY A 172 -12.92 19.78 -29.95
CA GLY A 172 -12.70 21.08 -30.60
C GLY A 172 -11.22 21.45 -30.74
N ASP A 173 -10.30 20.49 -30.65
CA ASP A 173 -8.85 20.72 -30.70
C ASP A 173 -8.21 20.06 -31.92
N ALA A 174 -8.26 20.76 -33.04
CA ALA A 174 -7.66 20.30 -34.28
C ALA A 174 -6.15 20.03 -34.14
N ALA A 175 -5.41 20.85 -33.38
CA ALA A 175 -3.96 20.67 -33.22
C ALA A 175 -3.63 19.36 -32.49
N LEU A 176 -4.37 19.06 -31.42
CA LEU A 176 -4.21 17.80 -30.69
C LEU A 176 -4.65 16.61 -31.56
N ALA A 177 -5.81 16.69 -32.21
CA ALA A 177 -6.32 15.63 -33.08
C ALA A 177 -5.38 15.32 -34.25
N ASP A 178 -4.80 16.35 -34.88
CA ASP A 178 -3.84 16.19 -35.97
C ASP A 178 -2.53 15.55 -35.49
N GLY A 179 -2.06 15.86 -34.28
CA GLY A 179 -0.92 15.19 -33.67
C GLY A 179 -1.17 13.69 -33.46
N TYR A 180 -2.33 13.31 -32.92
CA TYR A 180 -2.71 11.91 -32.79
C TYR A 180 -2.89 11.21 -34.15
N ARG A 181 -3.47 11.89 -35.16
CA ARG A 181 -3.59 11.34 -36.52
C ARG A 181 -2.21 11.09 -37.14
N GLN A 182 -1.25 11.99 -36.97
CA GLN A 182 0.13 11.77 -37.46
C GLN A 182 0.77 10.53 -36.83
N VAL A 183 0.55 10.32 -35.52
CA VAL A 183 1.00 9.10 -34.84
C VAL A 183 0.26 7.88 -35.38
N PHE A 184 -1.05 7.98 -35.60
CA PHE A 184 -1.83 6.91 -36.22
C PHE A 184 -1.32 6.52 -37.61
N GLU A 185 -0.97 7.48 -38.46
CA GLU A 185 -0.36 7.18 -39.78
C GLU A 185 0.99 6.48 -39.63
N SER A 186 1.80 6.89 -38.65
CA SER A 186 3.08 6.24 -38.34
C SER A 186 2.88 4.78 -37.91
N LEU A 187 1.90 4.54 -37.04
CA LEU A 187 1.52 3.21 -36.56
C LEU A 187 0.97 2.34 -37.72
N ALA A 188 0.02 2.86 -38.50
CA ALA A 188 -0.57 2.16 -39.64
C ALA A 188 0.48 1.83 -40.72
N GLY A 189 1.46 2.71 -40.90
CA GLY A 189 2.61 2.50 -41.77
C GLY A 189 3.72 1.62 -41.17
N GLN A 190 3.61 1.22 -39.88
CA GLN A 190 4.62 0.49 -39.12
C GLN A 190 6.02 1.13 -39.21
N VAL A 191 6.08 2.46 -39.04
CA VAL A 191 7.31 3.23 -39.17
C VAL A 191 8.07 3.19 -37.85
N VAL A 192 9.22 2.50 -37.80
CA VAL A 192 10.07 2.50 -36.60
C VAL A 192 10.47 3.94 -36.25
N THR A 193 10.10 4.38 -35.05
CA THR A 193 10.19 5.79 -34.65
C THR A 193 10.66 5.89 -33.20
N ALA A 194 11.73 6.64 -32.95
CA ALA A 194 12.07 7.12 -31.60
C ALA A 194 11.55 8.56 -31.46
N TYR A 195 10.53 8.74 -30.64
CA TYR A 195 9.84 10.02 -30.50
C TYR A 195 10.66 11.01 -29.66
N GLN A 196 10.70 12.25 -30.13
CA GLN A 196 11.36 13.39 -29.50
C GLN A 196 10.31 14.38 -28.93
N ALA A 197 10.27 15.63 -29.41
CA ALA A 197 9.38 16.67 -28.89
C ALA A 197 7.89 16.24 -28.83
N PRO A 198 7.11 16.76 -27.85
CA PRO A 198 5.68 16.52 -27.79
C PRO A 198 4.93 17.31 -28.86
N PHE A 199 3.70 16.90 -29.13
CA PHE A 199 2.70 17.78 -29.73
C PHE A 199 1.74 18.29 -28.65
N THR A 200 1.13 19.45 -28.89
CA THR A 200 0.35 20.19 -27.88
C THR A 200 -1.01 20.61 -28.40
N SER A 201 -1.98 20.76 -27.49
CA SER A 201 -3.26 21.41 -27.78
C SER A 201 -3.08 22.83 -28.32
N GLY A 202 -4.05 23.32 -29.09
CA GLY A 202 -4.01 24.68 -29.64
C GLY A 202 -3.94 25.79 -28.58
N ASP A 203 -4.36 25.49 -27.34
CA ASP A 203 -4.30 26.39 -26.19
C ASP A 203 -3.14 26.10 -25.21
N GLY A 204 -2.32 25.07 -25.50
CA GLY A 204 -1.17 24.66 -24.69
C GLY A 204 -1.47 23.93 -23.37
N ARG A 205 -2.75 23.71 -23.02
CA ARG A 205 -3.12 22.98 -21.79
C ARG A 205 -2.77 21.50 -21.82
N VAL A 206 -2.72 20.87 -23.00
CA VAL A 206 -2.40 19.46 -23.16
C VAL A 206 -1.09 19.31 -23.94
N ALA A 207 -0.20 18.45 -23.47
CA ALA A 207 1.01 18.05 -24.18
C ALA A 207 1.14 16.53 -24.19
N VAL A 208 1.49 15.93 -25.33
CA VAL A 208 1.55 14.48 -25.51
C VAL A 208 2.92 14.08 -26.01
N TRP A 209 3.57 13.20 -25.25
CA TRP A 209 4.79 12.51 -25.65
C TRP A 209 4.44 11.08 -26.00
N MET A 210 4.78 10.67 -27.22
CA MET A 210 4.71 9.27 -27.62
C MET A 210 5.98 8.52 -27.23
N GLN A 211 5.85 7.20 -27.12
CA GLN A 211 6.91 6.23 -26.88
C GLN A 211 6.95 5.25 -28.06
N PRO A 212 8.13 4.69 -28.40
CA PRO A 212 9.38 4.72 -27.63
C PRO A 212 10.11 6.06 -27.71
N ARG A 213 10.84 6.41 -26.64
CA ARG A 213 11.55 7.70 -26.50
C ARG A 213 12.96 7.67 -27.07
N ASP A 214 13.37 8.78 -27.67
CA ASP A 214 14.78 9.11 -27.83
C ASP A 214 15.33 9.64 -26.49
N THR A 215 15.92 8.75 -25.69
CA THR A 215 16.38 9.08 -24.34
C THR A 215 17.56 10.04 -24.30
N ALA A 216 18.37 10.11 -25.38
CA ALA A 216 19.45 11.09 -25.49
C ALA A 216 18.90 12.49 -25.72
N TYR A 217 17.87 12.61 -26.56
CA TYR A 217 17.11 13.86 -26.71
C TYR A 217 16.47 14.28 -25.38
N ASP A 218 15.88 13.34 -24.64
CA ASP A 218 15.24 13.62 -23.36
C ASP A 218 16.23 14.11 -22.31
N GLU A 219 17.42 13.50 -22.21
CA GLU A 219 18.48 13.97 -21.31
C GLU A 219 18.93 15.38 -21.66
N GLN A 220 19.14 15.67 -22.95
CA GLN A 220 19.57 17.00 -23.40
C GLN A 220 18.49 18.07 -23.16
N THR A 221 17.22 17.72 -23.34
CA THR A 221 16.12 18.68 -23.35
C THR A 221 15.50 18.89 -21.97
N TYR A 222 15.34 17.81 -21.22
CA TYR A 222 14.64 17.80 -19.93
C TYR A 222 15.56 17.53 -18.74
N GLY A 223 16.84 17.23 -18.97
CA GLY A 223 17.83 17.00 -17.92
C GLY A 223 17.85 15.58 -17.37
N SER A 224 17.03 14.67 -17.90
CA SER A 224 17.00 13.25 -17.54
C SER A 224 16.65 12.40 -18.75
N PRO A 225 17.32 11.24 -18.96
CA PRO A 225 16.99 10.33 -20.05
C PRO A 225 15.65 9.60 -19.84
N ASP A 226 14.99 9.81 -18.69
CA ASP A 226 13.65 9.32 -18.41
C ASP A 226 12.68 10.49 -18.26
N LEU A 227 11.73 10.58 -19.19
CA LEU A 227 10.74 11.64 -19.22
C LEU A 227 9.92 11.75 -17.92
N ILE A 228 9.56 10.63 -17.28
CA ILE A 228 8.79 10.67 -16.03
C ILE A 228 9.68 11.12 -14.86
N ALA A 229 10.95 10.72 -14.84
CA ALA A 229 11.90 11.22 -13.85
C ALA A 229 12.08 12.74 -13.99
N ALA A 230 12.26 13.25 -15.22
CA ALA A 230 12.33 14.70 -15.47
C ALA A 230 11.09 15.45 -14.98
N MET A 231 9.89 14.90 -15.20
CA MET A 231 8.62 15.49 -14.73
C MET A 231 8.54 15.53 -13.19
N ILE A 232 9.08 14.53 -12.50
CA ILE A 232 9.19 14.51 -11.04
C ILE A 232 10.25 15.52 -10.57
N GLU A 233 11.39 15.59 -11.24
CA GLU A 233 12.52 16.48 -10.95
C GLU A 233 12.17 17.96 -11.10
N ASP A 234 11.25 18.30 -12.00
CA ASP A 234 10.73 19.67 -12.19
C ASP A 234 10.07 20.28 -10.93
N VAL A 235 9.58 19.43 -10.01
CA VAL A 235 8.83 19.86 -8.83
C VAL A 235 9.76 20.32 -7.71
N ALA A 236 9.75 21.60 -7.34
CA ALA A 236 10.46 22.08 -6.16
C ALA A 236 9.71 21.71 -4.86
N CYS A 237 10.45 21.62 -3.75
CA CYS A 237 9.86 21.39 -2.43
C CYS A 237 9.79 22.71 -1.61
N PRO A 238 8.74 22.93 -0.80
CA PRO A 238 7.64 22.01 -0.49
C PRO A 238 6.66 21.86 -1.68
N GLY A 239 6.28 20.61 -1.95
CA GLY A 239 5.35 20.21 -3.02
C GLY A 239 4.80 18.82 -2.76
N SER A 240 3.79 18.41 -3.53
CA SER A 240 3.15 17.09 -3.44
C SER A 240 3.29 16.33 -4.75
N ILE A 241 3.64 15.05 -4.63
CA ILE A 241 3.77 14.10 -5.74
C ILE A 241 2.97 12.85 -5.39
N ARG A 242 2.02 12.48 -6.24
CA ARG A 242 1.17 11.29 -6.04
C ARG A 242 1.14 10.44 -7.28
N ILE A 243 1.44 9.16 -7.14
CA ILE A 243 1.47 8.20 -8.25
C ILE A 243 0.40 7.13 -8.03
N VAL A 244 -0.32 6.78 -9.09
CA VAL A 244 -1.17 5.60 -9.20
C VAL A 244 -0.74 4.87 -10.46
N HIS A 245 -0.27 3.63 -10.32
CA HIS A 245 0.24 2.89 -11.47
C HIS A 245 -0.05 1.40 -11.40
N SER A 246 -0.50 0.84 -12.53
CA SER A 246 -0.78 -0.60 -12.67
C SER A 246 0.47 -1.47 -12.65
N GLN A 247 1.55 -0.97 -13.26
CA GLN A 247 2.87 -1.55 -13.21
C GLN A 247 3.90 -0.46 -12.94
N PHE A 248 4.80 -0.74 -12.00
CA PHE A 248 5.96 0.07 -11.70
C PHE A 248 7.08 -0.90 -11.33
N ALA A 249 8.11 -0.98 -12.17
CA ALA A 249 9.16 -1.99 -12.08
C ALA A 249 10.51 -1.36 -11.71
N THR A 250 11.36 -2.15 -11.06
CA THR A 250 12.71 -1.75 -10.65
C THR A 250 13.70 -1.59 -11.81
N ASP A 251 13.32 -2.00 -13.02
CA ASP A 251 14.13 -1.80 -14.23
C ASP A 251 14.03 -0.36 -14.80
N ARG A 252 13.24 0.51 -14.15
CA ARG A 252 13.15 1.95 -14.43
C ARG A 252 13.61 2.78 -13.22
N PRO A 253 14.89 2.69 -12.83
CA PRO A 253 15.40 3.18 -11.54
C PRO A 253 15.33 4.70 -11.38
N LEU A 254 15.50 5.48 -12.45
CA LEU A 254 15.53 6.95 -12.39
C LEU A 254 14.23 7.56 -11.83
N VAL A 255 13.08 6.93 -12.09
CA VAL A 255 11.80 7.36 -11.51
C VAL A 255 11.79 7.14 -9.99
N ILE A 256 12.35 6.01 -9.52
CA ILE A 256 12.47 5.69 -8.09
C ILE A 256 13.41 6.69 -7.41
N ASP A 257 14.58 6.93 -8.01
CA ASP A 257 15.60 7.83 -7.49
C ASP A 257 15.07 9.27 -7.39
N ALA A 258 14.34 9.75 -8.40
CA ALA A 258 13.71 11.06 -8.38
C ALA A 258 12.69 11.20 -7.24
N LEU A 259 11.85 10.17 -6.98
CA LEU A 259 10.90 10.19 -5.86
C LEU A 259 11.59 10.22 -4.50
N VAL A 260 12.65 9.42 -4.34
CA VAL A 260 13.47 9.40 -3.12
C VAL A 260 14.12 10.76 -2.88
N ALA A 261 14.71 11.36 -3.92
CA ALA A 261 15.32 12.68 -3.83
C ALA A 261 14.30 13.76 -3.44
N LYS A 262 13.09 13.75 -4.02
CA LYS A 262 12.03 14.69 -3.63
C LYS A 262 11.54 14.47 -2.21
N ARG A 263 11.41 13.23 -1.75
CA ARG A 263 11.06 12.94 -0.36
C ARG A 263 12.11 13.51 0.60
N GLN A 264 13.39 13.31 0.30
CA GLN A 264 14.50 13.84 1.10
C GLN A 264 14.58 15.38 1.08
N ALA A 265 14.21 16.00 -0.05
CA ALA A 265 14.12 17.46 -0.19
C ALA A 265 12.89 18.09 0.51
N GLY A 266 12.01 17.29 1.12
CA GLY A 266 10.88 17.77 1.92
C GLY A 266 9.54 17.80 1.17
N CYS A 267 9.44 17.21 -0.02
CA CYS A 267 8.15 17.01 -0.68
C CYS A 267 7.35 15.88 0.01
N THR A 268 6.02 15.97 -0.11
CA THR A 268 5.14 14.85 0.23
C THR A 268 5.07 13.93 -0.97
N VAL A 269 5.47 12.67 -0.81
CA VAL A 269 5.47 11.66 -1.86
C VAL A 269 4.60 10.49 -1.40
N GLN A 270 3.61 10.13 -2.22
CA GLN A 270 2.74 8.97 -1.98
C GLN A 270 2.63 8.15 -3.26
N VAL A 271 2.73 6.83 -3.13
CA VAL A 271 2.67 5.91 -4.27
C VAL A 271 1.59 4.87 -4.03
N MET A 272 0.77 4.64 -5.04
CA MET A 272 -0.28 3.63 -5.06
C MET A 272 -0.03 2.66 -6.21
N VAL A 273 0.11 1.39 -5.88
CA VAL A 273 0.38 0.31 -6.84
C VAL A 273 -0.40 -0.95 -6.45
N PRO A 274 -0.74 -1.85 -7.39
CA PRO A 274 -1.23 -3.18 -7.01
C PRO A 274 -0.13 -3.98 -6.29
N GLU A 275 -0.51 -4.96 -5.49
CA GLU A 275 0.44 -5.90 -4.89
C GLU A 275 0.77 -7.04 -5.87
N GLY A 276 1.88 -6.90 -6.63
CA GLY A 276 2.29 -7.87 -7.65
C GLY A 276 3.79 -7.90 -7.91
N ASN A 277 4.24 -8.86 -8.74
CA ASN A 277 5.67 -9.20 -8.90
C ASN A 277 6.56 -8.02 -9.35
N GLN A 278 6.04 -7.08 -10.14
CA GLN A 278 6.81 -5.92 -10.59
C GLN A 278 6.78 -4.79 -9.56
N THR A 279 5.66 -4.61 -8.88
CA THR A 279 5.37 -3.44 -8.02
C THR A 279 5.80 -3.62 -6.58
N VAL A 280 5.83 -4.85 -6.05
CA VAL A 280 6.32 -5.14 -4.69
C VAL A 280 7.80 -4.74 -4.54
N PRO A 281 8.72 -5.13 -5.46
CA PRO A 281 10.12 -4.67 -5.39
C PRO A 281 10.30 -3.15 -5.41
N VAL A 282 9.44 -2.43 -6.13
CA VAL A 282 9.47 -0.96 -6.13
C VAL A 282 8.92 -0.40 -4.83
N ALA A 283 7.81 -0.93 -4.33
CA ALA A 283 7.23 -0.57 -3.04
C ALA A 283 8.25 -0.77 -1.90
N GLN A 284 9.02 -1.86 -1.96
CA GLN A 284 10.12 -2.16 -1.04
C GLN A 284 11.17 -1.04 -1.02
N ARG A 285 11.72 -0.69 -2.20
CA ARG A 285 12.73 0.37 -2.32
C ARG A 285 12.22 1.73 -1.85
N LEU A 286 11.00 2.10 -2.23
CA LEU A 286 10.42 3.39 -1.83
C LEU A 286 10.19 3.45 -0.30
N ALA A 287 9.65 2.39 0.29
CA ALA A 287 9.39 2.32 1.73
C ALA A 287 10.69 2.38 2.56
N ALA A 288 11.79 1.78 2.08
CA ALA A 288 13.12 1.89 2.68
C ALA A 288 13.60 3.34 2.82
N HIS A 289 13.16 4.22 1.92
CA HIS A 289 13.47 5.66 1.96
C HIS A 289 12.37 6.52 2.61
N GLY A 290 11.47 5.91 3.39
CA GLY A 290 10.46 6.64 4.16
C GLY A 290 9.35 7.26 3.30
N ILE A 291 9.11 6.71 2.10
CA ILE A 291 7.95 7.01 1.26
C ILE A 291 6.82 6.06 1.65
N VAL A 292 5.63 6.60 1.86
CA VAL A 292 4.45 5.77 2.16
C VAL A 292 3.94 5.14 0.87
N VAL A 293 3.91 3.82 0.84
CA VAL A 293 3.40 3.06 -0.30
C VAL A 293 2.08 2.40 0.08
N HIS A 294 1.07 2.64 -0.75
CA HIS A 294 -0.26 2.11 -0.64
C HIS A 294 -0.38 0.94 -1.64
N THR A 295 -0.59 -0.28 -1.14
CA THR A 295 -0.82 -1.45 -1.99
C THR A 295 -2.32 -1.76 -2.16
N PHE A 296 -2.82 -1.72 -3.40
CA PHE A 296 -4.17 -2.19 -3.73
C PHE A 296 -4.21 -3.72 -3.47
N ARG A 297 -5.07 -4.16 -2.53
CA ARG A 297 -5.20 -5.53 -1.97
C ARG A 297 -4.03 -5.99 -1.07
N PRO A 298 -3.98 -5.51 0.19
CA PRO A 298 -3.00 -5.93 1.19
C PRO A 298 -3.03 -7.45 1.43
N GLY A 299 -1.92 -8.16 1.19
CA GLY A 299 -1.82 -9.62 1.38
C GLY A 299 -1.84 -10.42 0.06
N GLY A 300 -1.93 -9.72 -1.08
CA GLY A 300 -1.80 -10.29 -2.41
C GLY A 300 -3.12 -10.68 -3.06
N CYS A 301 -3.10 -10.85 -4.39
CA CYS A 301 -4.23 -11.34 -5.15
C CYS A 301 -4.39 -12.86 -4.93
N HIS A 302 -5.34 -13.27 -4.09
CA HIS A 302 -5.79 -14.67 -4.01
C HIS A 302 -6.73 -14.97 -5.20
N ASP A 303 -6.25 -15.73 -6.19
CA ASP A 303 -6.70 -17.12 -6.49
C ASP A 303 -6.35 -17.52 -7.95
N PRO A 304 -5.56 -18.59 -8.22
CA PRO A 304 -4.68 -19.32 -7.31
C PRO A 304 -3.35 -18.57 -7.09
N ALA A 305 -2.41 -19.15 -6.33
CA ALA A 305 -1.04 -18.62 -6.19
C ALA A 305 -0.43 -18.36 -7.59
N GLY A 306 -0.21 -17.09 -7.93
CA GLY A 306 0.21 -16.65 -9.27
C GLY A 306 -0.92 -16.15 -10.20
N GLY A 307 -2.15 -15.97 -9.70
CA GLY A 307 -3.29 -15.46 -10.46
C GLY A 307 -3.31 -13.95 -10.69
N SER A 308 -3.92 -13.53 -11.80
CA SER A 308 -4.16 -12.13 -12.19
C SER A 308 -5.12 -11.43 -11.23
N CYS A 309 -4.83 -10.17 -10.89
CA CYS A 309 -5.71 -9.27 -10.14
C CYS A 309 -6.88 -8.77 -11.01
N SER A 310 -7.66 -9.67 -11.60
CA SER A 310 -8.63 -9.35 -12.66
C SER A 310 -9.80 -8.48 -12.20
N ASN A 311 -10.01 -8.33 -10.89
CA ASN A 311 -11.06 -7.52 -10.26
C ASN A 311 -10.50 -6.72 -9.08
N GLY A 312 -11.09 -5.57 -8.75
CA GLY A 312 -10.79 -4.73 -7.58
C GLY A 312 -9.36 -4.23 -7.49
N GLY A 313 -8.65 -4.08 -8.61
CA GLY A 313 -7.27 -3.60 -8.72
C GLY A 313 -7.17 -2.20 -9.34
N VAL A 314 -5.94 -1.78 -9.66
CA VAL A 314 -5.64 -0.52 -10.37
C VAL A 314 -5.09 -0.83 -11.75
N HIS A 315 -5.70 -0.21 -12.77
CA HIS A 315 -5.15 -0.13 -14.11
C HIS A 315 -4.93 1.32 -14.58
N SER A 316 -5.15 2.30 -13.70
CA SER A 316 -4.91 3.73 -13.98
C SER A 316 -3.42 4.02 -14.11
N LYS A 317 -3.11 5.08 -14.87
CA LYS A 317 -1.77 5.61 -15.13
C LYS A 317 -1.81 7.07 -14.73
N ILE A 318 -1.43 7.41 -13.50
CA ILE A 318 -1.60 8.76 -12.97
C ILE A 318 -0.34 9.18 -12.23
N LEU A 319 0.18 10.35 -12.57
CA LEU A 319 1.11 11.12 -11.75
C LEU A 319 0.51 12.53 -11.55
N LEU A 320 0.27 12.90 -10.29
CA LEU A 320 -0.20 14.22 -9.89
C LEU A 320 0.94 14.99 -9.24
N VAL A 321 1.13 16.22 -9.71
CA VAL A 321 2.09 17.18 -9.18
C VAL A 321 1.35 18.41 -8.72
N ASP A 322 1.55 18.84 -7.47
CA ASP A 322 1.16 20.17 -6.96
C ASP A 322 2.35 20.81 -6.28
N GLY A 323 2.95 21.82 -6.91
CA GLY A 323 4.10 22.52 -6.36
C GLY A 323 4.75 23.50 -7.34
N PRO A 324 5.77 24.25 -6.88
CA PRO A 324 6.54 25.12 -7.76
C PRO A 324 7.24 24.30 -8.84
N SER A 325 7.09 24.69 -10.11
CA SER A 325 7.73 24.05 -11.27
C SER A 325 8.94 24.87 -11.71
N GLN A 326 10.10 24.21 -11.88
CA GLN A 326 11.32 24.86 -12.36
C GLN A 326 11.17 25.34 -13.80
N ALA A 327 10.59 24.51 -14.66
CA ALA A 327 10.28 24.82 -16.06
C ALA A 327 9.30 26.00 -16.19
N ALA A 328 8.45 26.23 -15.17
CA ALA A 328 7.56 27.39 -15.10
C ALA A 328 8.15 28.58 -14.33
N GLY A 329 9.48 28.63 -14.14
CA GLY A 329 10.15 29.74 -13.45
C GLY A 329 9.79 29.87 -11.97
N GLY A 330 9.46 28.76 -11.31
CA GLY A 330 9.03 28.71 -9.91
C GLY A 330 7.54 28.94 -9.69
N ALA A 331 6.74 29.11 -10.75
CA ALA A 331 5.29 29.20 -10.61
C ALA A 331 4.72 27.87 -10.08
N VAL A 332 3.74 27.95 -9.17
CA VAL A 332 3.02 26.76 -8.69
C VAL A 332 2.17 26.20 -9.82
N ARG A 333 2.36 24.92 -10.12
CA ARG A 333 1.65 24.19 -11.17
C ARG A 333 0.96 22.97 -10.60
N ARG A 334 -0.17 22.64 -11.23
CA ARG A 334 -0.99 21.47 -10.93
C ARG A 334 -1.11 20.64 -12.19
N TYR A 335 -0.13 19.77 -12.40
CA TYR A 335 -0.09 18.92 -13.59
C TYR A 335 -0.67 17.53 -13.29
N VAL A 336 -1.46 17.05 -14.24
CA VAL A 336 -1.81 15.63 -14.35
C VAL A 336 -0.95 15.03 -15.44
N TYR A 337 -0.32 13.90 -15.17
CA TYR A 337 0.29 13.04 -16.19
C TYR A 337 -0.47 11.72 -16.24
N THR A 338 -0.89 11.31 -17.43
CA THR A 338 -1.65 10.08 -17.67
C THR A 338 -1.32 9.45 -19.03
N GLY A 339 -2.06 8.44 -19.46
CA GLY A 339 -1.92 7.82 -20.77
C GLY A 339 -1.99 6.31 -20.70
N SER A 340 -1.22 5.65 -21.57
CA SER A 340 -1.20 4.19 -21.68
C SER A 340 0.02 3.53 -21.02
N HIS A 341 1.11 4.27 -20.85
CA HIS A 341 2.43 3.78 -20.47
C HIS A 341 2.48 3.04 -19.13
N ASN A 342 3.34 2.03 -19.01
CA ASN A 342 3.77 1.47 -17.73
C ASN A 342 5.03 2.17 -17.20
N LEU A 343 5.27 2.12 -15.89
CA LEU A 343 6.53 2.58 -15.30
C LEU A 343 7.55 1.43 -15.28
N ASN A 344 7.85 0.90 -16.46
CA ASN A 344 8.90 -0.08 -16.70
C ASN A 344 9.75 0.36 -17.90
N ASN A 345 10.93 -0.25 -18.07
CA ASN A 345 11.83 0.15 -19.15
C ASN A 345 11.25 -0.15 -20.55
N GLY A 346 10.46 -1.22 -20.68
CA GLY A 346 9.79 -1.60 -21.94
C GLY A 346 8.94 -0.47 -22.52
N SER A 347 8.07 0.14 -21.70
CA SER A 347 7.27 1.30 -22.13
C SER A 347 8.14 2.51 -22.50
N LEU A 348 9.26 2.75 -21.83
CA LEU A 348 10.12 3.90 -22.15
C LEU A 348 10.75 3.80 -23.55
N ILE A 349 11.32 2.64 -23.89
CA ILE A 349 12.22 2.50 -25.06
C ILE A 349 11.73 1.54 -26.15
N ALA A 350 10.64 0.79 -25.93
CA ALA A 350 10.23 -0.24 -26.87
C ALA A 350 8.74 -0.23 -27.24
N SER A 351 7.83 -0.05 -26.27
CA SER A 351 6.39 -0.14 -26.51
C SER A 351 5.83 1.13 -27.15
N ASP A 352 4.80 0.97 -27.97
CA ASP A 352 4.03 2.11 -28.48
C ASP A 352 3.08 2.58 -27.38
N ASP A 353 3.43 3.68 -26.75
CA ASP A 353 2.76 4.19 -25.57
C ASP A 353 2.65 5.72 -25.60
N SER A 354 1.84 6.25 -24.70
CA SER A 354 1.56 7.69 -24.61
C SER A 354 1.67 8.18 -23.17
N VAL A 355 2.29 9.35 -23.03
CA VAL A 355 2.34 10.15 -21.80
C VAL A 355 1.68 11.50 -22.12
N VAL A 356 0.57 11.79 -21.44
CA VAL A 356 -0.21 13.01 -21.63
C VAL A 356 -0.08 13.87 -20.37
N ARG A 357 0.41 15.10 -20.51
CA ARG A 357 0.34 16.13 -19.47
C ARG A 357 -0.87 17.02 -19.69
N VAL A 358 -1.62 17.30 -18.63
CA VAL A 358 -2.71 18.28 -18.61
C VAL A 358 -2.41 19.35 -17.55
N ASP A 359 -2.43 20.62 -17.97
CA ASP A 359 -2.37 21.83 -17.14
C ASP A 359 -3.75 22.51 -17.11
N ASP A 360 -4.69 21.88 -16.42
CA ASP A 360 -6.04 22.39 -16.25
C ASP A 360 -6.52 22.17 -14.80
N PRO A 361 -6.92 23.22 -14.06
CA PRO A 361 -7.32 23.08 -12.66
C PRO A 361 -8.53 22.16 -12.42
N ALA A 362 -9.49 22.12 -13.36
CA ALA A 362 -10.68 21.28 -13.21
C ALA A 362 -10.34 19.81 -13.45
N ILE A 363 -9.52 19.52 -14.46
CA ILE A 363 -9.01 18.17 -14.71
C ILE A 363 -8.15 17.70 -13.53
N TYR A 364 -7.23 18.53 -13.04
CA TYR A 364 -6.45 18.20 -11.85
C TYR A 364 -7.34 17.87 -10.65
N ALA A 365 -8.35 18.69 -10.37
CA ALA A 365 -9.27 18.46 -9.26
C ALA A 365 -10.04 17.14 -9.40
N ALA A 366 -10.42 16.75 -10.63
CA ALA A 366 -11.11 15.49 -10.89
C ALA A 366 -10.19 14.28 -10.66
N TYR A 367 -8.93 14.31 -11.14
CA TYR A 367 -7.96 13.25 -10.87
C TYR A 367 -7.53 13.20 -9.40
N ASP A 368 -7.39 14.33 -8.71
CA ASP A 368 -7.13 14.38 -7.27
C ASP A 368 -8.30 13.79 -6.47
N ALA A 369 -9.54 14.09 -6.87
CA ALA A 369 -10.73 13.48 -6.28
C ALA A 369 -10.77 11.96 -6.53
N ASP A 370 -10.39 11.49 -7.72
CA ASP A 370 -10.33 10.06 -8.01
C ASP A 370 -9.19 9.36 -7.26
N TYR A 371 -8.03 10.00 -7.13
CA TYR A 371 -6.94 9.53 -6.26
C TYR A 371 -7.42 9.38 -4.82
N ARG A 372 -8.06 10.42 -4.26
CA ARG A 372 -8.57 10.39 -2.89
C ARG A 372 -9.68 9.37 -2.73
N ARG A 373 -10.54 9.20 -3.74
CA ARG A 373 -11.53 8.11 -3.78
C ARG A 373 -10.83 6.77 -3.77
N MET A 374 -9.83 6.53 -4.62
CA MET A 374 -9.06 5.28 -4.65
C MET A 374 -8.31 5.04 -3.35
N MET A 375 -7.80 6.09 -2.70
CA MET A 375 -7.23 6.01 -1.35
C MET A 375 -8.31 5.61 -0.33
N ASP A 376 -9.45 6.30 -0.34
CA ASP A 376 -10.64 6.00 0.46
C ASP A 376 -11.25 4.63 0.10
N GLU A 377 -11.00 4.12 -1.10
CA GLU A 377 -11.47 2.83 -1.58
C GLU A 377 -10.48 1.71 -1.35
N MET A 378 -9.17 1.95 -1.37
CA MET A 378 -8.18 1.06 -0.79
C MET A 378 -8.47 0.81 0.68
N VAL A 379 -8.79 1.91 1.35
CA VAL A 379 -9.40 1.96 2.69
C VAL A 379 -10.70 1.14 2.73
N LYS A 380 -11.39 0.94 1.61
CA LYS A 380 -12.64 0.16 1.47
C LYS A 380 -12.52 -1.08 0.56
N ILE A 381 -11.34 -1.66 0.28
CA ILE A 381 -11.25 -2.86 -0.60
C ILE A 381 -12.00 -4.07 -0.01
N VAL A 382 -12.31 -3.92 1.28
CA VAL A 382 -13.59 -4.30 1.88
C VAL A 382 -13.91 -3.15 2.87
N PRO A 383 -15.05 -2.41 2.79
CA PRO A 383 -15.29 -1.21 3.60
C PRO A 383 -15.14 -1.36 5.12
N SER A 384 -15.19 -2.58 5.64
CA SER A 384 -15.07 -2.91 7.06
C SER A 384 -13.67 -3.36 7.49
N ALA A 385 -12.79 -3.80 6.57
CA ALA A 385 -11.61 -4.55 6.95
C ALA A 385 -10.34 -3.69 7.15
N TYR A 386 -10.01 -2.71 6.28
CA TYR A 386 -8.67 -2.08 6.29
C TYR A 386 -8.57 -0.59 5.87
N PRO A 387 -9.26 0.35 6.55
CA PRO A 387 -9.22 1.77 6.25
C PRO A 387 -7.86 2.42 6.58
N GLY A 388 -6.95 2.40 5.60
CA GLY A 388 -5.66 3.10 5.67
C GLY A 388 -4.45 2.19 5.52
N ALA A 389 -4.65 0.95 5.05
CA ALA A 389 -3.60 -0.02 4.81
C ALA A 389 -2.41 0.63 4.08
N ALA A 390 -1.30 0.75 4.79
CA ALA A 390 -0.05 1.27 4.26
C ALA A 390 1.09 0.35 4.66
N LEU A 391 2.07 0.31 3.77
CA LEU A 391 3.33 -0.39 3.95
C LEU A 391 4.41 0.63 4.23
N GLN A 392 5.08 0.50 5.37
CA GLN A 392 6.11 1.43 5.82
C GLN A 392 7.27 0.69 6.48
N MET A 393 8.47 1.25 6.40
CA MET A 393 9.62 0.77 7.17
C MET A 393 9.67 1.45 8.52
N ALA A 394 9.59 0.66 9.59
CA ALA A 394 9.84 1.13 10.95
C ALA A 394 11.34 1.26 11.21
N ALA A 395 12.10 0.27 10.75
CA ALA A 395 13.56 0.23 10.80
C ALA A 395 14.07 -0.39 9.51
N ASN A 396 15.15 0.17 8.95
CA ASN A 396 15.94 -0.41 7.88
C ASN A 396 17.40 -0.07 8.15
N GLY A 397 18.30 -1.04 8.01
CA GLY A 397 19.72 -0.82 8.24
C GLY A 397 20.61 -2.00 7.85
N PRO A 398 21.94 -1.82 7.90
CA PRO A 398 22.92 -2.83 7.49
C PRO A 398 23.12 -3.95 8.53
N GLN A 399 22.17 -4.11 9.46
CA GLN A 399 22.19 -5.08 10.54
C GLN A 399 20.78 -5.58 10.80
N ASP A 400 20.70 -6.81 11.30
CA ASP A 400 19.43 -7.44 11.68
C ASP A 400 18.66 -6.61 12.70
N GLN A 401 17.42 -6.26 12.35
CA GLN A 401 16.40 -5.66 13.17
C GLN A 401 15.38 -6.75 13.54
N ARG A 402 15.27 -7.08 14.83
CA ARG A 402 14.51 -8.26 15.30
C ARG A 402 13.60 -7.96 16.48
N ALA A 403 12.67 -8.89 16.72
CA ALA A 403 11.81 -8.95 17.89
C ALA A 403 11.07 -7.63 18.19
N PRO A 404 10.30 -7.08 17.25
CA PRO A 404 9.59 -5.84 17.51
C PRO A 404 8.59 -6.00 18.66
N ARG A 405 8.41 -4.95 19.44
CA ARG A 405 7.35 -4.84 20.46
C ARG A 405 6.70 -3.50 20.31
N ALA A 406 5.38 -3.44 20.44
CA ALA A 406 4.64 -2.22 20.15
C ALA A 406 3.50 -2.00 21.14
N ALA A 407 3.16 -0.73 21.33
CA ALA A 407 2.04 -0.29 22.14
C ALA A 407 1.37 0.92 21.50
N VAL A 408 0.09 1.13 21.82
CA VAL A 408 -0.72 2.23 21.29
C VAL A 408 -1.56 2.87 22.39
N THR A 409 -1.86 4.15 22.20
CA THR A 409 -2.77 4.94 23.04
C THR A 409 -4.10 5.14 22.34
N ARG A 410 -5.11 5.54 23.12
CA ARG A 410 -6.38 5.98 22.54
C ARG A 410 -6.25 7.28 21.73
N ASN A 411 -5.21 8.07 21.96
CA ASN A 411 -5.00 9.35 21.28
C ASN A 411 -4.21 9.21 19.97
N GLY A 412 -4.10 8.00 19.42
CA GLY A 412 -3.50 7.76 18.10
C GLY A 412 -1.97 7.64 18.10
N TYR A 413 -1.32 7.74 19.26
CA TYR A 413 0.13 7.49 19.37
C TYR A 413 0.42 5.99 19.43
N THR A 414 1.34 5.53 18.58
CA THR A 414 1.90 4.18 18.60
C THR A 414 3.40 4.26 18.81
N ALA A 415 3.98 3.41 19.64
CA ALA A 415 5.42 3.26 19.77
C ALA A 415 5.81 1.82 19.46
N VAL A 416 6.96 1.63 18.79
CA VAL A 416 7.55 0.33 18.52
C VAL A 416 9.01 0.33 18.95
N THR A 417 9.47 -0.77 19.53
CA THR A 417 10.89 -1.06 19.82
C THR A 417 11.35 -2.28 19.05
N TRP A 418 12.65 -2.39 18.82
CA TRP A 418 13.29 -3.56 18.22
C TRP A 418 14.76 -3.65 18.65
N THR A 419 15.38 -4.81 18.41
CA THR A 419 16.81 -5.01 18.64
C THR A 419 17.56 -4.97 17.32
N GLU A 420 18.54 -4.09 17.20
CA GLU A 420 19.48 -3.98 16.08
C GLU A 420 20.78 -4.73 16.39
N GLY A 421 21.29 -5.50 15.44
CA GLY A 421 22.60 -6.16 15.53
C GLY A 421 22.75 -7.15 16.68
N GLY A 422 21.65 -7.48 17.38
CA GLY A 422 21.62 -8.30 18.58
C GLY A 422 22.08 -7.61 19.87
N ASN A 423 22.36 -6.30 19.86
CA ASN A 423 22.95 -5.61 21.01
C ASN A 423 22.57 -4.14 21.19
N ALA A 424 21.70 -3.57 20.34
CA ALA A 424 21.23 -2.20 20.47
C ALA A 424 19.70 -2.16 20.46
N VAL A 425 19.11 -1.39 21.37
CA VAL A 425 17.66 -1.27 21.49
C VAL A 425 17.23 0.07 20.92
N HIS A 426 16.36 0.01 19.93
CA HIS A 426 15.82 1.20 19.27
C HIS A 426 14.33 1.35 19.53
N ALA A 427 13.84 2.58 19.37
CA ALA A 427 12.43 2.90 19.41
C ALA A 427 12.04 3.91 18.33
N ARG A 428 10.77 3.88 17.93
CA ARG A 428 10.16 4.87 17.05
C ARG A 428 8.72 5.15 17.47
N ILE A 429 8.31 6.42 17.35
CA ILE A 429 6.96 6.88 17.67
C ILE A 429 6.24 7.28 16.38
N TYR A 430 4.98 6.90 16.31
CA TYR A 430 4.02 7.25 15.27
C TYR A 430 2.85 8.00 15.90
N ARG A 431 2.20 8.82 15.07
CA ARG A 431 0.90 9.42 15.34
C ARG A 431 0.01 9.19 14.13
N ASP A 432 -1.13 8.54 14.34
CA ASP A 432 -2.12 8.25 13.29
C ASP A 432 -1.49 7.54 12.07
N GLY A 433 -0.58 6.59 12.34
CA GLY A 433 0.13 5.81 11.33
C GLY A 433 1.33 6.51 10.69
N ALA A 434 1.55 7.81 10.92
CA ALA A 434 2.70 8.54 10.41
C ALA A 434 3.83 8.62 11.46
N PRO A 435 5.11 8.42 11.07
CA PRO A 435 6.22 8.53 12.02
C PRO A 435 6.43 9.97 12.47
N VAL A 436 6.49 10.20 13.78
CA VAL A 436 6.81 11.51 14.38
C VAL A 436 8.27 11.57 14.87
N THR A 437 8.92 10.43 15.03
CA THR A 437 10.38 10.33 15.20
C THR A 437 10.98 9.47 14.08
N GLY A 438 12.28 9.66 13.82
CA GLY A 438 13.08 8.61 13.20
C GLY A 438 13.33 7.45 14.19
N PRO A 439 14.08 6.42 13.77
CA PRO A 439 14.71 5.48 14.69
C PRO A 439 15.57 6.19 15.74
N VAL A 440 15.33 5.90 17.02
CA VAL A 440 16.12 6.46 18.13
C VAL A 440 16.72 5.31 18.93
N ARG A 441 18.05 5.29 19.06
CA ARG A 441 18.74 4.36 19.97
C ARG A 441 18.44 4.73 21.42
N VAL A 442 17.87 3.78 22.18
CA VAL A 442 17.37 3.99 23.54
C VAL A 442 18.34 3.47 24.59
N ASP A 443 19.11 2.43 24.30
CA ASP A 443 20.09 1.90 25.24
C ASP A 443 21.22 2.91 25.53
N MET A 444 21.97 2.68 26.61
CA MET A 444 23.01 3.63 27.06
C MET A 444 24.31 3.54 26.25
N GLY A 445 24.44 2.56 25.34
CA GLY A 445 25.70 2.21 24.69
C GLY A 445 26.74 1.66 25.68
N GLY A 446 27.72 0.92 25.18
CA GLY A 446 28.80 0.37 26.02
C GLY A 446 29.82 1.42 26.44
N VAL A 447 29.48 2.29 27.40
CA VAL A 447 30.42 3.30 27.91
C VAL A 447 31.53 2.61 28.72
N GLY A 448 32.71 2.46 28.11
CA GLY A 448 33.90 1.89 28.76
C GLY A 448 34.22 0.43 28.41
N CYS A 449 33.45 -0.20 27.52
CA CYS A 449 33.68 -1.58 27.10
C CYS A 449 34.34 -1.66 25.72
N ALA A 450 35.52 -2.29 25.64
CA ALA A 450 36.28 -2.41 24.39
C ALA A 450 35.60 -3.32 23.35
N THR A 451 34.92 -4.39 23.78
CA THR A 451 34.11 -5.30 22.95
C THR A 451 33.25 -6.19 23.87
N GLY A 452 31.92 -6.23 23.71
CA GLY A 452 31.06 -7.23 24.37
C GLY A 452 30.00 -6.71 25.34
N TYR A 453 29.18 -5.73 24.94
CA TYR A 453 27.92 -5.40 25.63
C TYR A 453 26.75 -5.99 24.84
N HIS A 454 25.69 -6.40 25.55
CA HIS A 454 24.49 -6.99 24.95
C HIS A 454 23.22 -6.31 25.48
N HIS A 455 22.60 -5.44 24.67
CA HIS A 455 21.32 -4.82 24.98
C HIS A 455 20.23 -5.37 24.06
N PHE A 456 19.24 -6.07 24.61
CA PHE A 456 18.21 -6.75 23.81
C PHE A 456 16.86 -6.83 24.54
N ASP A 457 15.88 -7.44 23.87
CA ASP A 457 14.52 -7.66 24.38
C ASP A 457 13.79 -6.37 24.80
N GLY A 458 13.97 -5.30 24.01
CA GLY A 458 13.25 -4.04 24.21
C GLY A 458 11.73 -4.22 24.17
N ALA A 459 11.04 -3.73 25.19
CA ALA A 459 9.59 -3.65 25.28
C ALA A 459 9.16 -2.19 25.48
N VAL A 460 7.98 -1.83 24.99
CA VAL A 460 7.50 -0.44 25.03
C VAL A 460 6.05 -0.35 25.46
N GLY A 461 5.75 0.69 26.24
CA GLY A 461 4.40 1.21 26.44
C GLY A 461 4.37 2.70 26.12
N VAL A 462 3.18 3.27 25.89
CA VAL A 462 3.04 4.68 25.51
C VAL A 462 1.94 5.36 26.32
N ASP A 463 2.18 6.58 26.79
CA ASP A 463 1.19 7.38 27.53
C ASP A 463 0.36 8.29 26.61
N ASP A 464 -0.74 8.86 27.10
CA ASP A 464 -1.70 9.63 26.29
C ASP A 464 -1.11 10.93 25.70
N SER A 465 0.09 11.34 26.15
CA SER A 465 0.86 12.47 25.60
C SER A 465 1.84 12.03 24.51
N GLY A 466 1.88 10.73 24.19
CA GLY A 466 2.76 10.13 23.18
C GLY A 466 4.15 9.80 23.68
N ASN A 467 4.44 9.86 24.98
CA ASN A 467 5.75 9.45 25.47
C ASN A 467 5.86 7.93 25.48
N ALA A 468 6.89 7.38 24.84
CA ALA A 468 7.20 5.96 24.85
C ALA A 468 8.10 5.63 26.06
N TYR A 469 7.69 4.67 26.89
CA TYR A 469 8.49 4.13 27.99
C TYR A 469 9.02 2.78 27.54
N VAL A 470 10.34 2.69 27.43
CA VAL A 470 11.05 1.55 26.88
C VAL A 470 11.80 0.86 28.00
N ALA A 471 11.53 -0.43 28.20
CA ALA A 471 12.24 -1.30 29.12
C ALA A 471 13.09 -2.31 28.34
N TRP A 472 14.32 -2.57 28.76
CA TRP A 472 15.20 -3.53 28.07
C TRP A 472 16.19 -4.21 29.03
N ALA A 473 16.76 -5.33 28.57
CA ALA A 473 17.85 -6.01 29.25
C ALA A 473 19.16 -5.28 28.91
N GLU A 474 19.82 -4.72 29.93
CA GLU A 474 21.00 -3.86 29.83
C GLU A 474 22.20 -4.53 30.52
N ASP A 475 23.29 -4.71 29.77
CA ASP A 475 24.59 -5.21 30.24
C ASP A 475 25.62 -4.08 30.16
N GLY A 476 25.38 -3.03 30.95
CA GLY A 476 26.19 -1.81 30.93
C GLY A 476 27.58 -1.95 31.56
N ASP A 477 27.86 -3.03 32.29
CA ASP A 477 29.18 -3.35 32.85
C ASP A 477 29.92 -4.49 32.13
N CYS A 478 29.30 -5.08 31.12
CA CYS A 478 29.90 -6.06 30.22
C CYS A 478 30.34 -7.33 30.95
N ARG A 479 29.56 -7.74 31.94
CA ARG A 479 29.77 -9.00 32.68
C ARG A 479 28.85 -10.13 32.20
N GLY A 480 27.96 -9.83 31.25
CA GLY A 480 26.94 -10.76 30.78
C GLY A 480 25.80 -10.96 31.78
N GLU A 481 25.73 -10.12 32.82
CA GLU A 481 24.62 -10.07 33.78
C GLU A 481 23.72 -8.89 33.45
N HIS A 482 22.52 -9.18 32.98
CA HIS A 482 21.62 -8.12 32.53
C HIS A 482 20.84 -7.50 33.69
N ASN A 483 20.57 -6.21 33.59
CA ASN A 483 19.68 -5.46 34.47
C ASN A 483 18.51 -4.90 33.66
N ILE A 484 17.38 -4.62 34.32
CA ILE A 484 16.22 -4.08 33.62
C ILE A 484 16.24 -2.56 33.68
N ALA A 485 16.67 -1.95 32.59
CA ALA A 485 16.68 -0.51 32.42
C ALA A 485 15.35 -0.01 31.84
N VAL A 486 14.96 1.22 32.16
CA VAL A 486 13.77 1.90 31.62
C VAL A 486 14.10 3.36 31.30
N ARG A 487 13.65 3.85 30.14
CA ARG A 487 13.74 5.26 29.71
C ARG A 487 12.43 5.72 29.10
N ARG A 488 12.23 7.04 29.08
CA ARG A 488 11.15 7.71 28.36
C ARG A 488 11.69 8.42 27.13
N LEU A 489 11.14 8.14 25.95
CA LEU A 489 11.32 8.88 24.71
C LEU A 489 10.09 9.79 24.47
N SER A 490 10.30 11.09 24.29
CA SER A 490 9.23 12.02 23.93
C SER A 490 8.94 12.00 22.43
N PRO A 491 7.74 12.43 21.98
CA PRO A 491 7.46 12.63 20.55
C PRO A 491 8.41 13.60 19.84
N GLY A 492 9.09 14.47 20.59
CA GLY A 492 10.13 15.37 20.08
C GLY A 492 11.52 14.73 19.95
N GLY A 493 11.67 13.43 20.21
CA GLY A 493 12.93 12.70 20.11
C GLY A 493 13.84 12.82 21.33
N THR A 494 13.37 13.37 22.45
CA THR A 494 14.20 13.54 23.66
C THR A 494 14.10 12.32 24.57
N LEU A 495 15.24 11.78 25.00
CA LEU A 495 15.32 10.69 25.96
C LEU A 495 15.54 11.19 27.39
N SER A 496 14.86 10.56 28.36
CA SER A 496 15.11 10.77 29.78
C SER A 496 16.42 10.11 30.25
N ALA A 497 16.80 10.37 31.51
CA ALA A 497 17.72 9.52 32.25
C ALA A 497 17.15 8.10 32.43
N THR A 498 18.04 7.13 32.58
CA THR A 498 17.72 5.71 32.83
C THR A 498 17.30 5.50 34.28
N VAL A 499 16.28 4.66 34.48
CA VAL A 499 15.90 4.11 35.79
C VAL A 499 15.96 2.59 35.76
N TRP A 500 16.13 1.96 36.91
CA TRP A 500 16.31 0.51 37.02
C TRP A 500 15.09 -0.15 37.65
N ALA A 501 14.52 -1.18 37.02
CA ALA A 501 13.33 -1.89 37.50
C ALA A 501 13.64 -2.97 38.55
N ASN A 502 14.81 -3.60 38.49
CA ASN A 502 15.21 -4.67 39.40
C ASN A 502 15.85 -4.20 40.73
N ALA A 503 16.02 -2.88 40.96
CA ALA A 503 16.53 -2.25 42.19
C ALA A 503 17.82 -2.87 42.79
N GLY A 504 18.92 -2.13 42.68
CA GLY A 504 20.27 -2.63 42.99
C GLY A 504 20.95 -3.06 41.70
N GLN A 505 22.03 -2.39 41.34
CA GLN A 505 22.86 -2.80 40.21
C GLN A 505 23.60 -4.08 40.66
N TRP A 506 23.72 -5.08 39.78
CA TRP A 506 24.63 -6.24 39.92
C TRP A 506 24.15 -7.46 40.73
N ALA A 507 22.88 -7.86 40.64
CA ALA A 507 22.45 -9.16 41.18
C ALA A 507 21.57 -9.95 40.21
N GLY A 508 22.12 -11.03 39.67
CA GLY A 508 21.41 -11.99 38.82
C GLY A 508 21.25 -11.53 37.37
N ASP A 509 20.99 -12.49 36.48
CA ASP A 509 20.76 -12.23 35.06
C ASP A 509 19.27 -11.94 34.81
N GLN A 510 18.95 -10.66 34.62
CA GLN A 510 17.59 -10.14 34.48
C GLN A 510 17.25 -9.93 33.00
N VAL A 511 16.33 -10.73 32.45
CA VAL A 511 16.07 -10.77 31.00
C VAL A 511 14.57 -10.68 30.66
N ARG A 512 14.27 -10.53 29.36
CA ARG A 512 12.90 -10.52 28.80
C ARG A 512 11.93 -9.54 29.50
N PRO A 513 12.27 -8.26 29.64
CA PRO A 513 11.33 -7.32 30.22
C PRO A 513 10.09 -7.15 29.35
N ARG A 514 8.97 -6.88 30.03
CA ARG A 514 7.72 -6.38 29.45
C ARG A 514 7.22 -5.23 30.29
N ILE A 515 6.61 -4.26 29.64
CA ILE A 515 6.14 -3.02 30.28
C ILE A 515 4.73 -2.71 29.79
N ALA A 516 3.87 -2.31 30.72
CA ALA A 516 2.53 -1.83 30.41
C ALA A 516 2.33 -0.45 31.04
N VAL A 517 2.00 0.54 30.20
CA VAL A 517 1.92 1.96 30.57
C VAL A 517 0.48 2.42 30.48
N ARG A 518 0.03 3.18 31.46
CA ARG A 518 -1.27 3.84 31.47
C ARG A 518 -1.18 5.19 30.77
N GLY A 519 -2.33 5.71 30.32
CA GLY A 519 -2.43 7.05 29.74
C GLY A 519 -1.83 8.17 30.60
N THR A 520 -1.74 7.99 31.93
CA THR A 520 -1.13 8.94 32.86
C THR A 520 0.41 8.88 32.94
N GLY A 521 1.06 7.90 32.31
CA GLY A 521 2.50 7.64 32.46
C GLY A 521 2.88 6.79 33.68
N ALA A 522 1.90 6.25 34.42
CA ALA A 522 2.13 5.21 35.43
C ALA A 522 2.28 3.85 34.74
N PHE A 523 3.14 2.96 35.24
CA PHE A 523 3.44 1.71 34.53
C PHE A 523 3.86 0.56 35.45
N THR A 524 3.74 -0.66 34.94
CA THR A 524 4.26 -1.88 35.55
C THR A 524 5.27 -2.53 34.61
N VAL A 525 6.44 -2.90 35.13
CA VAL A 525 7.46 -3.69 34.42
C VAL A 525 7.49 -5.08 35.03
N VAL A 526 7.52 -6.12 34.19
CA VAL A 526 7.75 -7.51 34.57
C VAL A 526 8.94 -8.07 33.82
N TRP A 527 9.66 -9.02 34.40
CA TRP A 527 10.84 -9.61 33.78
C TRP A 527 11.15 -10.99 34.38
N GLU A 528 12.09 -11.69 33.74
CA GLU A 528 12.61 -12.98 34.17
C GLU A 528 13.91 -12.79 34.94
N ASP A 529 14.02 -13.45 36.09
CA ASP A 529 15.19 -13.50 36.97
C ASP A 529 15.48 -14.97 37.32
N ALA A 530 16.44 -15.59 36.63
CA ALA A 530 16.83 -16.98 36.87
C ALA A 530 15.62 -17.97 36.95
N GLY A 531 14.67 -17.86 36.02
CA GLY A 531 13.46 -18.71 35.99
C GLY A 531 12.39 -18.30 37.01
N VAL A 532 12.46 -17.09 37.55
CA VAL A 532 11.44 -16.47 38.40
C VAL A 532 10.90 -15.23 37.70
N VAL A 533 9.58 -15.07 37.70
CA VAL A 533 8.94 -13.85 37.20
C VAL A 533 8.88 -12.82 38.31
N ARG A 534 9.41 -11.62 38.04
CA ARG A 534 9.37 -10.47 38.95
C ARG A 534 8.61 -9.30 38.35
N ALA A 535 8.18 -8.38 39.22
CA ALA A 535 7.46 -7.16 38.83
C ALA A 535 7.84 -5.94 39.66
N SER A 536 7.73 -4.75 39.07
CA SER A 536 7.79 -3.46 39.76
C SER A 536 6.80 -2.48 39.16
N GLY A 537 6.20 -1.64 39.99
CA GLY A 537 5.20 -0.66 39.59
C GLY A 537 5.62 0.76 39.91
N TYR A 538 5.17 1.69 39.09
CA TYR A 538 5.60 3.08 39.08
C TYR A 538 4.40 4.01 38.90
N SER A 539 4.33 5.09 39.69
CA SER A 539 3.35 6.17 39.50
C SER A 539 3.85 7.19 38.47
N SER A 540 5.17 7.28 38.29
CA SER A 540 5.86 8.00 37.22
C SER A 540 7.27 7.40 37.03
N LEU A 541 7.99 7.77 35.96
CA LEU A 541 9.33 7.24 35.66
C LEU A 541 10.28 7.23 36.87
N THR A 542 10.23 8.26 37.71
CA THR A 542 11.12 8.43 38.86
C THR A 542 10.49 8.04 40.20
N SER A 543 9.26 7.53 40.22
CA SER A 543 8.54 7.21 41.46
C SER A 543 8.01 5.77 41.43
N ARG A 544 8.81 4.87 42.01
CA ARG A 544 8.45 3.46 42.20
C ARG A 544 7.46 3.33 43.36
N VAL A 545 6.37 2.61 43.12
CA VAL A 545 5.31 2.32 44.10
C VAL A 545 5.55 0.98 44.79
N PHE A 546 6.01 -0.04 44.06
CA PHE A 546 6.34 -1.35 44.61
C PHE A 546 7.45 -2.07 43.83
N GLY A 547 7.97 -3.13 44.43
CA GLY A 547 8.84 -4.11 43.80
C GLY A 547 10.35 -3.84 43.99
N PRO A 548 11.22 -4.80 43.63
CA PRO A 548 10.91 -6.04 42.90
C PRO A 548 10.08 -7.05 43.71
N LEU A 549 8.91 -7.39 43.20
CA LEU A 549 8.01 -8.39 43.77
C LEU A 549 8.14 -9.69 42.98
N GLN A 550 8.36 -10.81 43.67
CA GLN A 550 8.35 -12.14 43.06
C GLN A 550 6.91 -12.62 42.85
N LEU A 551 6.56 -13.02 41.62
CA LEU A 551 5.21 -13.45 41.26
C LEU A 551 5.08 -14.98 41.19
N GLY A 552 6.12 -15.68 40.76
CA GLY A 552 6.13 -17.14 40.65
C GLY A 552 7.34 -17.65 39.86
N SER A 553 7.54 -18.98 39.87
CA SER A 553 8.47 -19.64 38.95
C SER A 553 7.97 -19.53 37.52
N GLY A 554 8.83 -19.19 36.57
CA GLY A 554 8.45 -19.08 35.16
C GLY A 554 9.40 -18.26 34.31
N VAL A 555 9.11 -18.27 33.01
CA VAL A 555 9.87 -17.59 31.96
C VAL A 555 8.91 -16.93 30.97
N LYS A 556 9.45 -16.06 30.10
CA LYS A 556 8.69 -15.38 29.03
C LYS A 556 7.41 -14.69 29.56
N PRO A 557 7.52 -13.78 30.53
CA PRO A 557 6.36 -13.08 31.05
C PRO A 557 5.78 -12.12 30.00
N ASP A 558 4.50 -11.78 30.15
CA ASP A 558 3.84 -10.66 29.49
C ASP A 558 2.89 -9.95 30.44
N VAL A 559 2.64 -8.65 30.21
CA VAL A 559 1.86 -7.80 31.12
C VAL A 559 0.97 -6.81 30.38
N ALA A 560 -0.26 -6.66 30.85
CA ALA A 560 -1.17 -5.59 30.45
C ALA A 560 -1.86 -4.97 31.68
N VAL A 561 -2.12 -3.66 31.67
CA VAL A 561 -2.74 -2.93 32.78
C VAL A 561 -4.13 -2.42 32.41
N ASP A 562 -5.06 -2.46 33.36
CA ASP A 562 -6.40 -1.89 33.18
C ASP A 562 -6.48 -0.39 33.56
N GLY A 563 -7.68 0.19 33.48
CA GLY A 563 -7.92 1.60 33.78
C GLY A 563 -7.62 1.99 35.23
N SER A 564 -7.68 1.03 36.17
CA SER A 564 -7.32 1.23 37.58
C SER A 564 -5.82 1.12 37.85
N GLY A 565 -5.06 0.58 36.90
CA GLY A 565 -3.65 0.24 37.05
C GLY A 565 -3.41 -1.14 37.65
N THR A 566 -4.43 -2.00 37.68
CA THR A 566 -4.23 -3.41 38.03
C THR A 566 -3.64 -4.14 36.83
N ALA A 567 -2.47 -4.74 37.03
CA ALA A 567 -1.76 -5.52 36.03
C ALA A 567 -2.30 -6.95 35.96
N THR A 568 -2.57 -7.44 34.76
CA THR A 568 -2.65 -8.87 34.44
C THR A 568 -1.27 -9.30 33.96
N VAL A 569 -0.64 -10.23 34.67
CA VAL A 569 0.66 -10.80 34.30
C VAL A 569 0.45 -12.25 33.90
N VAL A 570 0.98 -12.66 32.75
CA VAL A 570 0.98 -14.06 32.28
C VAL A 570 2.40 -14.53 32.04
N TRP A 571 2.65 -15.84 32.18
CA TRP A 571 3.97 -16.41 31.93
C TRP A 571 3.89 -17.91 31.64
N GLN A 572 5.02 -18.46 31.19
CA GLN A 572 5.22 -19.89 30.97
C GLN A 572 5.88 -20.54 32.19
N GLU A 573 5.37 -21.68 32.66
CA GLU A 573 5.91 -22.39 33.83
C GLU A 573 5.95 -23.91 33.63
N GLY A 574 6.94 -24.58 34.23
CA GLY A 574 7.03 -26.05 34.23
C GLY A 574 7.15 -26.64 32.83
N THR A 575 6.32 -27.64 32.51
CA THR A 575 6.23 -28.28 31.18
C THR A 575 5.58 -27.38 30.13
N HIS A 576 5.90 -26.08 30.14
CA HIS A 576 5.36 -25.06 29.24
C HIS A 576 3.87 -24.82 29.43
N SER A 577 3.41 -24.70 30.68
CA SER A 577 2.04 -24.33 31.02
C SER A 577 1.88 -22.80 31.11
N VAL A 578 0.78 -22.25 30.60
CA VAL A 578 0.44 -20.82 30.77
C VAL A 578 -0.22 -20.58 32.12
N TYR A 579 0.35 -19.68 32.92
CA TYR A 579 -0.19 -19.17 34.18
C TYR A 579 -0.44 -17.67 34.13
N GLY A 580 -1.31 -17.16 35.00
CA GLY A 580 -1.54 -15.74 35.17
C GLY A 580 -1.91 -15.32 36.59
N LEU A 581 -1.74 -14.03 36.89
CA LEU A 581 -2.01 -13.40 38.19
C LEU A 581 -2.49 -11.95 37.98
N ARG A 582 -3.23 -11.39 38.96
CA ARG A 582 -3.59 -9.97 39.00
C ARG A 582 -2.90 -9.24 40.15
N LEU A 583 -2.35 -8.08 39.85
CA LEU A 583 -1.56 -7.26 40.77
C LEU A 583 -2.09 -5.83 40.77
N ALA A 584 -2.61 -5.34 41.89
CA ALA A 584 -3.07 -3.97 42.03
C ALA A 584 -1.91 -2.97 41.82
N ALA A 585 -2.24 -1.71 41.49
CA ALA A 585 -1.25 -0.65 41.30
C ALA A 585 -0.33 -0.43 42.53
N GLY A 586 -0.79 -0.77 43.73
CA GLY A 586 -0.01 -0.74 44.97
C GLY A 586 0.85 -1.99 45.24
N GLY A 587 0.85 -2.99 44.36
CA GLY A 587 1.63 -4.22 44.50
C GLY A 587 0.92 -5.35 45.27
N THR A 588 -0.35 -5.19 45.63
CA THR A 588 -1.14 -6.28 46.27
C THR A 588 -1.63 -7.27 45.22
N VAL A 589 -1.41 -8.56 45.45
CA VAL A 589 -1.97 -9.63 44.58
C VAL A 589 -3.48 -9.71 44.81
N THR A 590 -4.27 -9.28 43.83
CA THR A 590 -5.74 -9.29 43.90
C THR A 590 -6.35 -10.59 43.40
N LYS A 591 -5.61 -11.34 42.58
CA LYS A 591 -5.94 -12.70 42.19
C LYS A 591 -4.67 -13.54 42.15
N ALA A 592 -4.65 -14.61 42.93
CA ALA A 592 -3.51 -15.51 42.99
C ALA A 592 -3.25 -16.22 41.65
N ARG A 593 -2.00 -16.71 41.51
CA ARG A 593 -1.54 -17.54 40.39
C ARG A 593 -2.58 -18.59 40.02
N THR A 594 -3.02 -18.57 38.76
CA THR A 594 -4.05 -19.44 38.21
C THR A 594 -3.57 -20.00 36.87
N ARG A 595 -3.80 -21.29 36.61
CA ARG A 595 -3.51 -21.90 35.30
C ARG A 595 -4.53 -21.40 34.27
N ILE A 596 -4.06 -20.92 33.13
CA ILE A 596 -4.92 -20.28 32.11
C ILE A 596 -5.47 -21.28 31.08
N HIS A 597 -4.63 -22.20 30.61
CA HIS A 597 -5.05 -23.23 29.65
C HIS A 597 -5.75 -24.41 30.36
N GLU A 598 -6.61 -25.09 29.62
CA GLU A 598 -7.39 -26.26 30.07
C GLU A 598 -7.17 -27.50 29.22
N ASN A 599 -6.66 -27.34 28.00
CA ASN A 599 -6.44 -28.47 27.12
C ASN A 599 -5.30 -29.41 27.59
N THR A 600 -5.22 -30.56 26.93
CA THR A 600 -4.20 -31.60 27.18
C THR A 600 -3.00 -31.51 26.25
N ALA A 601 -2.81 -30.38 25.55
CA ALA A 601 -1.65 -30.18 24.68
C ALA A 601 -0.36 -30.26 25.50
N THR A 602 0.71 -30.74 24.87
CA THR A 602 1.95 -31.09 25.59
C THR A 602 2.85 -29.90 25.85
N GLN A 603 2.66 -28.81 25.10
CA GLN A 603 3.42 -27.57 25.24
C GLN A 603 2.55 -26.34 24.95
N HIS A 604 2.75 -25.26 25.72
CA HIS A 604 2.15 -23.94 25.51
C HIS A 604 3.24 -22.85 25.62
N LEU A 605 3.54 -22.19 24.51
CA LEU A 605 4.67 -21.28 24.36
C LEU A 605 4.22 -19.85 24.05
N ALA A 606 5.10 -18.89 24.39
CA ALA A 606 4.97 -17.48 24.03
C ALA A 606 3.59 -16.87 24.38
N PRO A 607 3.19 -16.90 25.67
CA PRO A 607 1.93 -16.29 26.07
C PRO A 607 1.98 -14.76 25.87
N ALA A 608 0.90 -14.18 25.38
CA ALA A 608 0.69 -12.74 25.29
C ALA A 608 -0.68 -12.37 25.84
N VAL A 609 -0.81 -11.17 26.42
CA VAL A 609 -2.04 -10.70 27.07
C VAL A 609 -2.43 -9.29 26.66
N ALA A 610 -3.72 -9.10 26.39
CA ALA A 610 -4.34 -7.78 26.29
C ALA A 610 -5.41 -7.63 27.37
N THR A 611 -5.49 -6.46 27.99
CA THR A 611 -6.44 -6.17 29.07
C THR A 611 -7.22 -4.91 28.75
N THR A 612 -8.55 -5.00 28.82
CA THR A 612 -9.46 -3.87 28.67
C THR A 612 -9.37 -2.95 29.89
N PRO A 613 -9.82 -1.70 29.77
CA PRO A 613 -9.85 -0.77 30.90
C PRO A 613 -10.77 -1.21 32.06
N ALA A 614 -11.72 -2.10 31.80
CA ALA A 614 -12.57 -2.73 32.81
C ALA A 614 -11.89 -3.90 33.55
N GLY A 615 -10.74 -4.37 33.06
CA GLY A 615 -9.98 -5.47 33.65
C GLY A 615 -10.19 -6.83 32.99
N ASP A 616 -11.12 -6.96 32.04
CA ASP A 616 -11.26 -8.18 31.24
C ASP A 616 -10.04 -8.37 30.34
N SER A 617 -9.57 -9.60 30.20
CA SER A 617 -8.36 -9.93 29.45
C SER A 617 -8.60 -10.98 28.36
N VAL A 618 -7.75 -10.97 27.35
CA VAL A 618 -7.56 -12.08 26.41
C VAL A 618 -6.12 -12.53 26.51
N VAL A 619 -5.90 -13.83 26.67
CA VAL A 619 -4.57 -14.45 26.67
C VAL A 619 -4.47 -15.33 25.45
N VAL A 620 -3.37 -15.19 24.69
CA VAL A 620 -3.06 -16.01 23.52
C VAL A 620 -1.72 -16.74 23.70
N TRP A 621 -1.56 -17.91 23.09
CA TRP A 621 -0.33 -18.70 23.15
C TRP A 621 -0.23 -19.67 21.96
N SER A 622 0.97 -20.14 21.66
CA SER A 622 1.17 -21.27 20.74
C SER A 622 1.02 -22.58 21.52
N ASP A 623 0.19 -23.50 21.06
CA ASP A 623 0.09 -24.85 21.64
C ASP A 623 0.51 -25.93 20.64
N ASN A 624 0.99 -27.05 21.20
CA ASN A 624 1.36 -28.24 20.43
C ASN A 624 0.46 -29.41 20.85
N ALA A 625 -0.56 -29.68 20.04
CA ALA A 625 -1.41 -30.84 20.18
C ALA A 625 -1.01 -31.88 19.12
N GLU A 626 -0.47 -33.02 19.56
CA GLU A 626 -0.12 -34.17 18.70
C GLU A 626 0.84 -33.84 17.54
N GLY A 627 1.75 -32.86 17.73
CA GLY A 627 2.73 -32.47 16.71
C GLY A 627 2.27 -31.33 15.80
N VAL A 628 1.06 -30.79 16.01
CA VAL A 628 0.53 -29.65 15.26
C VAL A 628 0.55 -28.40 16.13
N TRP A 629 1.30 -27.40 15.67
CA TRP A 629 1.42 -26.10 16.33
C TRP A 629 0.29 -25.16 15.89
N ARG A 630 -0.50 -24.68 16.85
CA ARG A 630 -1.62 -23.75 16.64
C ARG A 630 -1.52 -22.56 17.57
N VAL A 631 -2.16 -21.46 17.21
CA VAL A 631 -2.39 -20.36 18.15
C VAL A 631 -3.76 -20.52 18.80
N ARG A 632 -3.77 -20.47 20.14
CA ARG A 632 -4.98 -20.50 20.97
C ARG A 632 -5.20 -19.22 21.72
N MET A 633 -6.44 -19.05 22.15
CA MET A 633 -6.89 -17.91 22.92
C MET A 633 -7.88 -18.33 24.02
N ARG A 634 -7.89 -17.58 25.12
CA ARG A 634 -8.90 -17.66 26.17
C ARG A 634 -9.28 -16.26 26.65
N GLY A 635 -10.58 -16.07 26.88
CA GLY A 635 -11.13 -14.86 27.46
C GLY A 635 -11.24 -14.98 28.97
N LEU A 636 -10.79 -13.96 29.69
CA LEU A 636 -10.80 -13.90 31.13
C LEU A 636 -11.53 -12.64 31.62
N THR A 637 -12.28 -12.76 32.71
CA THR A 637 -12.84 -11.61 33.42
C THR A 637 -11.78 -10.96 34.31
N ALA A 638 -12.08 -9.79 34.88
CA ALA A 638 -11.19 -9.11 35.83
C ALA A 638 -10.70 -9.96 37.03
N SER A 639 -11.42 -11.03 37.37
CA SER A 639 -11.07 -11.99 38.45
C SER A 639 -10.28 -13.22 37.98
N LEU A 640 -9.83 -13.22 36.71
CA LEU A 640 -9.28 -14.39 35.99
C LEU A 640 -10.24 -15.59 35.94
N GLY A 641 -11.55 -15.37 36.06
CA GLY A 641 -12.57 -16.36 35.72
C GLY A 641 -12.82 -16.39 34.21
N GLU A 642 -13.51 -17.42 33.71
CA GLU A 642 -13.82 -17.54 32.29
C GLU A 642 -14.74 -16.40 31.79
N ARG A 643 -14.36 -15.79 30.67
CA ARG A 643 -15.20 -14.89 29.87
C ARG A 643 -15.68 -15.57 28.59
N PHE A 644 -14.78 -16.31 27.94
CA PHE A 644 -15.11 -17.27 26.89
C PHE A 644 -14.12 -18.45 26.94
N THR A 645 -14.58 -19.63 26.54
CA THR A 645 -13.84 -20.89 26.60
C THR A 645 -12.60 -20.87 25.72
N GLU A 646 -11.57 -21.61 26.12
CA GLU A 646 -10.36 -21.80 25.32
C GLU A 646 -10.69 -22.35 23.92
N GLN A 647 -10.18 -21.70 22.87
CA GLN A 647 -10.37 -22.09 21.47
C GLN A 647 -9.17 -21.66 20.62
N PRO A 648 -8.90 -22.31 19.47
CA PRO A 648 -7.89 -21.82 18.55
C PRO A 648 -8.36 -20.56 17.82
N VAL A 649 -7.39 -19.73 17.46
CA VAL A 649 -7.61 -18.51 16.68
C VAL A 649 -8.05 -18.86 15.25
N PHE A 650 -7.51 -19.94 14.69
CA PHE A 650 -7.85 -20.40 13.36
C PHE A 650 -7.47 -21.87 13.14
N TYR A 651 -8.36 -22.66 12.55
CA TYR A 651 -8.12 -24.06 12.23
C TYR A 651 -7.44 -24.31 10.86
N GLY A 652 -7.18 -23.27 10.06
CA GLY A 652 -6.59 -23.41 8.71
C GLY A 652 -7.66 -23.42 7.61
N ARG A 653 -7.36 -22.83 6.45
CA ARG A 653 -8.25 -22.75 5.25
C ARG A 653 -7.89 -23.78 4.18
N PHE A 654 -6.83 -24.55 4.35
CA PHE A 654 -6.16 -25.14 3.20
C PHE A 654 -5.71 -26.59 3.42
N ALA A 655 -6.13 -27.44 2.49
CA ALA A 655 -5.54 -28.74 2.22
C ALA A 655 -4.87 -28.71 0.84
N LEU A 656 -3.72 -29.36 0.69
CA LEU A 656 -3.04 -29.53 -0.60
C LEU A 656 -4.00 -30.13 -1.63
N GLY A 657 -4.22 -29.42 -2.76
CA GLY A 657 -4.97 -29.92 -3.91
C GLY A 657 -6.49 -29.73 -3.88
N GLN A 658 -7.05 -28.89 -3.00
CA GLN A 658 -8.47 -28.51 -3.01
C GLN A 658 -8.64 -27.02 -3.41
N PRO A 659 -9.60 -26.66 -4.28
CA PRO A 659 -9.98 -25.27 -4.50
C PRO A 659 -10.47 -24.65 -3.20
N SER A 660 -10.07 -23.41 -2.88
CA SER A 660 -10.53 -22.77 -1.65
C SER A 660 -12.02 -22.49 -1.74
N ASP A 661 -12.82 -23.12 -0.90
CA ASP A 661 -14.16 -22.64 -0.61
C ASP A 661 -14.03 -21.56 0.46
N GLN A 662 -14.24 -20.30 0.06
CA GLN A 662 -14.00 -19.09 0.85
C GLN A 662 -14.69 -19.03 2.24
N ALA A 663 -15.45 -20.05 2.63
CA ALA A 663 -16.34 -20.08 3.78
C ALA A 663 -16.07 -21.19 4.81
N GLN A 664 -15.27 -22.23 4.52
CA GLN A 664 -15.14 -23.36 5.45
C GLN A 664 -13.77 -23.37 6.15
N GLU A 665 -13.76 -23.11 7.46
CA GLU A 665 -12.65 -23.50 8.32
C GLU A 665 -12.64 -25.03 8.39
N TYR A 666 -11.50 -25.68 8.18
CA TYR A 666 -11.39 -27.13 8.28
C TYR A 666 -10.96 -27.53 9.70
N PRO A 667 -11.86 -28.08 10.56
CA PRO A 667 -11.45 -28.77 11.79
C PRO A 667 -10.67 -30.06 11.43
N PRO A 668 -9.96 -30.68 12.38
CA PRO A 668 -8.65 -31.29 12.15
C PRO A 668 -8.70 -32.52 11.23
N LEU A 669 -8.50 -32.33 9.93
CA LEU A 669 -8.16 -33.42 8.98
C LEU A 669 -6.66 -33.48 8.68
N CYS A 670 -5.85 -32.96 9.59
CA CYS A 670 -4.42 -32.73 9.41
C CYS A 670 -3.59 -33.81 10.08
N HIS A 671 -3.42 -34.98 9.44
CA HIS A 671 -2.46 -35.98 9.91
C HIS A 671 -1.08 -35.78 9.23
N ASN A 672 -0.10 -35.37 10.03
CA ASN A 672 1.36 -35.59 9.94
C ASN A 672 2.24 -35.12 8.76
N ALA A 673 1.82 -34.37 7.73
CA ALA A 673 2.80 -33.81 6.77
C ALA A 673 2.44 -32.53 5.98
N GLY A 674 1.20 -32.04 6.08
CA GLY A 674 0.67 -31.05 5.13
C GLY A 674 0.12 -29.74 5.71
N CYS A 675 0.32 -29.45 7.00
CA CYS A 675 -0.41 -28.36 7.67
C CYS A 675 0.51 -27.22 8.07
N ALA A 676 -0.04 -26.01 8.00
CA ALA A 676 0.68 -24.80 8.36
C ALA A 676 0.93 -24.77 9.87
N VAL A 677 2.15 -24.40 10.26
CA VAL A 677 2.56 -24.27 11.66
C VAL A 677 2.36 -22.83 12.08
N GLN A 678 1.57 -22.61 13.14
CA GLN A 678 1.31 -21.27 13.69
C GLN A 678 2.17 -21.01 14.92
N GLY A 679 2.73 -19.81 15.04
CA GLY A 679 3.65 -19.46 16.12
C GLY A 679 3.69 -17.97 16.48
N VAL A 680 4.29 -17.68 17.62
CA VAL A 680 4.65 -16.33 18.10
C VAL A 680 3.47 -15.35 18.06
N PRO A 681 2.37 -15.64 18.78
CA PRO A 681 1.18 -14.81 18.71
C PRO A 681 1.38 -13.48 19.44
N SER A 682 0.71 -12.45 18.93
CA SER A 682 0.52 -11.17 19.59
C SER A 682 -0.97 -10.82 19.62
N VAL A 683 -1.41 -10.08 20.63
CA VAL A 683 -2.82 -9.72 20.81
C VAL A 683 -2.95 -8.26 21.21
N ALA A 684 -3.96 -7.59 20.67
CA ALA A 684 -4.36 -6.26 21.09
C ALA A 684 -5.88 -6.18 21.21
N ALA A 685 -6.37 -5.51 22.25
CA ALA A 685 -7.79 -5.36 22.54
C ALA A 685 -8.18 -3.88 22.63
N ASP A 686 -9.38 -3.56 22.15
CA ASP A 686 -9.96 -2.23 22.31
C ASP A 686 -10.70 -2.08 23.65
N ALA A 687 -11.22 -0.88 23.89
CA ALA A 687 -11.93 -0.56 25.13
C ALA A 687 -13.23 -1.36 25.33
N SER A 688 -13.82 -1.88 24.26
CA SER A 688 -15.04 -2.70 24.28
C SER A 688 -14.76 -4.20 24.44
N GLY A 689 -13.48 -4.59 24.47
CA GLY A 689 -13.06 -5.98 24.56
C GLY A 689 -13.05 -6.74 23.24
N ARG A 690 -13.31 -6.06 22.10
CA ARG A 690 -12.99 -6.61 20.77
C ARG A 690 -11.48 -6.67 20.62
N PHE A 691 -10.98 -7.68 19.93
CA PHE A 691 -9.53 -7.90 19.86
C PHE A 691 -9.09 -8.45 18.51
N VAL A 692 -7.81 -8.25 18.22
CA VAL A 692 -7.13 -8.80 17.04
C VAL A 692 -5.98 -9.67 17.54
N VAL A 693 -5.83 -10.84 16.93
CA VAL A 693 -4.69 -11.73 17.15
C VAL A 693 -3.87 -11.81 15.87
N GLY A 694 -2.56 -11.74 16.00
CA GLY A 694 -1.60 -11.87 14.90
C GLY A 694 -0.60 -12.96 15.21
N TRP A 695 -0.14 -13.65 14.18
CA TRP A 695 0.77 -14.80 14.31
C TRP A 695 1.59 -14.98 13.05
N ASN A 696 2.70 -15.73 13.15
CA ASN A 696 3.36 -16.26 11.96
C ASN A 696 2.78 -17.63 11.59
N GLU A 697 2.66 -17.92 10.30
CA GLU A 697 2.17 -19.20 9.78
C GLU A 697 2.99 -19.64 8.57
N THR A 698 3.27 -20.94 8.48
CA THR A 698 4.00 -21.50 7.33
C THR A 698 3.20 -21.40 6.03
N ASP A 699 3.78 -20.80 5.00
CA ASP A 699 3.27 -20.84 3.63
C ASP A 699 3.40 -22.26 3.06
N LEU A 700 2.27 -22.84 2.65
CA LEU A 700 2.22 -24.18 2.05
C LEU A 700 2.33 -24.18 0.52
N TRP A 701 2.25 -23.02 -0.14
CA TRP A 701 2.36 -22.87 -1.60
C TRP A 701 3.78 -22.54 -2.05
N ASN A 702 4.65 -22.10 -1.15
CA ASN A 702 6.07 -21.94 -1.40
C ASN A 702 6.84 -23.24 -1.07
N SER A 703 7.67 -23.72 -1.99
CA SER A 703 8.54 -24.88 -1.78
C SER A 703 9.54 -24.70 -0.65
N ALA A 704 9.90 -23.45 -0.32
CA ALA A 704 10.76 -23.11 0.81
C ALA A 704 10.04 -23.15 2.18
N ARG A 705 8.70 -23.28 2.20
CA ARG A 705 7.87 -23.23 3.41
C ARG A 705 8.24 -22.05 4.33
N SER A 706 8.31 -20.85 3.74
CA SER A 706 8.53 -19.60 4.46
C SER A 706 7.47 -19.37 5.54
N LEU A 707 7.79 -18.60 6.57
CA LEU A 707 6.77 -18.07 7.47
C LEU A 707 6.23 -16.77 6.90
N GLU A 708 4.92 -16.59 6.94
CA GLU A 708 4.22 -15.35 6.61
C GLU A 708 3.49 -14.86 7.88
N VAL A 709 3.12 -13.58 7.94
CA VAL A 709 2.42 -13.02 9.10
C VAL A 709 0.94 -12.80 8.80
N TYR A 710 0.10 -13.26 9.73
CA TYR A 710 -1.35 -13.24 9.62
C TYR A 710 -1.99 -12.47 10.77
N ALA A 711 -3.24 -12.05 10.57
CA ALA A 711 -4.10 -11.58 11.65
C ALA A 711 -5.55 -12.01 11.47
N ARG A 712 -6.30 -12.03 12.59
CA ARG A 712 -7.74 -12.29 12.66
C ARG A 712 -8.39 -11.46 13.77
N GLY A 713 -9.62 -11.05 13.51
CA GLY A 713 -10.43 -10.22 14.36
C GLY A 713 -11.50 -10.98 15.13
N PHE A 714 -11.78 -10.50 16.33
CA PHE A 714 -12.71 -11.13 17.27
C PHE A 714 -13.58 -10.12 18.03
N ASN A 715 -14.82 -10.53 18.28
CA ASN A 715 -15.73 -9.93 19.23
C ASN A 715 -15.26 -10.17 20.66
N ALA A 716 -15.84 -9.44 21.61
CA ALA A 716 -15.55 -9.63 23.03
C ALA A 716 -15.82 -11.07 23.51
N ASP A 717 -16.83 -11.74 22.99
CA ASP A 717 -17.16 -13.13 23.33
C ASP A 717 -16.27 -14.18 22.61
N GLY A 718 -15.28 -13.75 21.83
CA GLY A 718 -14.40 -14.64 21.07
C GLY A 718 -15.01 -15.13 19.74
N THR A 719 -16.19 -14.66 19.35
CA THR A 719 -16.77 -14.94 18.02
C THR A 719 -16.14 -14.03 16.94
N THR A 720 -16.28 -14.39 15.67
CA THR A 720 -15.67 -13.61 14.56
C THR A 720 -16.70 -12.97 13.64
N ALA A 721 -17.98 -13.04 13.98
CA ALA A 721 -19.06 -12.46 13.17
C ALA A 721 -18.88 -10.94 13.05
N GLY A 722 -18.86 -10.43 11.82
CA GLY A 722 -18.64 -9.01 11.54
C GLY A 722 -17.27 -8.49 12.00
N ARG A 723 -16.26 -9.37 12.07
CA ARG A 723 -14.88 -9.03 12.43
C ARG A 723 -13.89 -9.42 11.35
N LEU A 724 -12.67 -8.90 11.50
CA LEU A 724 -11.61 -9.11 10.54
C LEU A 724 -11.44 -10.61 10.20
N PRO A 725 -11.60 -11.00 8.94
CA PRO A 725 -11.30 -12.36 8.52
C PRO A 725 -9.81 -12.66 8.71
N VAL A 726 -9.45 -13.94 8.66
CA VAL A 726 -8.03 -14.32 8.58
C VAL A 726 -7.45 -13.74 7.29
N VAL A 727 -6.39 -12.94 7.42
CA VAL A 727 -5.64 -12.39 6.29
C VAL A 727 -4.15 -12.50 6.52
N ARG A 728 -3.42 -12.70 5.41
CA ARG A 728 -1.98 -12.46 5.37
C ARG A 728 -1.75 -10.96 5.32
N LEU A 729 -0.84 -10.47 6.16
CA LEU A 729 -0.56 -9.04 6.29
C LEU A 729 0.73 -8.61 5.61
N ASN A 730 1.71 -9.49 5.38
CA ASN A 730 2.89 -9.15 4.58
C ASN A 730 2.62 -9.34 3.07
N PRO A 731 3.34 -8.59 2.20
CA PRO A 731 3.42 -8.93 0.80
C PRO A 731 4.24 -10.20 0.60
N THR A 732 4.08 -10.85 -0.55
CA THR A 732 4.93 -11.97 -0.93
C THR A 732 6.38 -11.48 -1.08
N THR A 733 7.22 -11.82 -0.12
CA THR A 733 8.66 -11.51 -0.12
C THR A 733 9.46 -12.82 -0.05
N LEU A 734 10.74 -12.77 -0.42
CA LEU A 734 11.62 -13.94 -0.29
C LEU A 734 11.97 -14.13 1.19
N GLY A 735 12.11 -15.38 1.64
CA GLY A 735 12.48 -15.67 3.03
C GLY A 735 11.29 -15.69 3.98
N SER A 736 11.55 -15.59 5.28
CA SER A 736 10.52 -15.73 6.32
C SER A 736 10.22 -14.40 7.02
N GLN A 737 8.93 -14.11 7.17
CA GLN A 737 8.39 -13.01 7.96
C GLN A 737 8.01 -13.51 9.35
N ARG A 738 8.49 -12.84 10.41
CA ARG A 738 8.41 -13.35 11.79
C ARG A 738 8.15 -12.25 12.82
N ASP A 739 8.08 -12.65 14.09
CA ASP A 739 8.05 -11.79 15.27
C ASP A 739 6.94 -10.72 15.27
N THR A 740 5.67 -11.15 15.20
CA THR A 740 4.56 -10.19 15.16
C THR A 740 4.46 -9.34 16.43
N ALA A 741 4.19 -8.04 16.26
CA ALA A 741 3.75 -7.14 17.33
C ALA A 741 2.51 -6.37 16.89
N LEU A 742 1.43 -6.50 17.66
CA LEU A 742 0.13 -5.90 17.37
C LEU A 742 -0.18 -4.74 18.30
N THR A 743 -0.86 -3.75 17.74
CA THR A 743 -1.45 -2.64 18.50
C THR A 743 -2.85 -2.37 17.98
N ALA A 744 -3.81 -2.06 18.84
CA ALA A 744 -5.18 -1.71 18.47
C ALA A 744 -5.65 -0.45 19.20
N GLY A 745 -6.16 0.53 18.46
CA GLY A 745 -6.64 1.82 18.95
C GLY A 745 -7.85 2.32 18.14
N PRO A 746 -8.31 3.55 18.39
CA PRO A 746 -9.53 4.08 17.73
C PRO A 746 -9.42 4.19 16.20
N ALA A 747 -8.20 4.31 15.67
CA ALA A 747 -7.93 4.35 14.22
C ALA A 747 -7.80 2.95 13.58
N GLY A 748 -8.00 1.87 14.35
CA GLY A 748 -7.80 0.50 13.89
C GLY A 748 -6.60 -0.18 14.56
N PHE A 749 -5.89 -1.04 13.86
CA PHE A 749 -4.73 -1.78 14.35
C PHE A 749 -3.52 -1.62 13.42
N THR A 750 -2.34 -1.78 14.01
CA THR A 750 -1.05 -1.83 13.32
C THR A 750 -0.33 -3.11 13.70
N LEU A 751 0.19 -3.82 12.70
CA LEU A 751 1.05 -4.98 12.87
C LEU A 751 2.48 -4.65 12.44
N PHE A 752 3.45 -4.93 13.30
CA PHE A 752 4.87 -4.91 13.00
C PHE A 752 5.40 -6.34 12.89
N TYR A 753 6.35 -6.57 11.99
CA TYR A 753 7.01 -7.87 11.82
C TYR A 753 8.43 -7.70 11.32
N SER A 754 9.25 -8.74 11.49
CA SER A 754 10.61 -8.82 10.95
C SER A 754 10.61 -9.49 9.57
N ASP A 755 11.32 -8.91 8.60
CA ASP A 755 11.44 -9.42 7.21
C ASP A 755 12.71 -8.91 6.53
N ASP A 756 13.30 -9.66 5.61
CA ASP A 756 14.40 -9.16 4.75
C ASP A 756 13.77 -8.39 3.58
N PHE A 757 13.21 -7.23 3.92
CA PHE A 757 12.24 -6.55 3.07
C PHE A 757 12.90 -5.82 1.90
N ASP A 758 14.14 -5.38 2.03
CA ASP A 758 14.92 -4.76 0.96
C ASP A 758 15.85 -5.76 0.22
N ALA A 759 15.79 -7.04 0.58
CA ALA A 759 16.57 -8.14 0.03
C ALA A 759 18.10 -7.96 0.17
N ASN A 760 18.53 -7.36 1.29
CA ASN A 760 19.94 -7.17 1.61
C ASN A 760 20.52 -8.29 2.51
N ASN A 761 19.71 -9.30 2.88
CA ASN A 761 20.00 -10.41 3.82
C ASN A 761 20.02 -10.03 5.31
N TYR A 762 19.59 -8.83 5.66
CA TYR A 762 19.35 -8.40 7.04
C TYR A 762 17.86 -8.24 7.26
N LEU A 763 17.37 -8.66 8.43
CA LEU A 763 15.98 -8.41 8.76
C LEU A 763 15.77 -6.93 9.07
N ASP A 764 14.65 -6.40 8.59
CA ASP A 764 14.12 -5.09 8.85
C ASP A 764 12.86 -5.19 9.73
N ILE A 765 12.39 -4.07 10.29
CA ILE A 765 11.06 -4.00 10.90
C ILE A 765 10.10 -3.32 9.95
N VAL A 766 9.14 -4.08 9.45
CA VAL A 766 8.08 -3.60 8.57
C VAL A 766 6.83 -3.29 9.39
N ALA A 767 6.16 -2.18 9.07
CA ALA A 767 4.89 -1.77 9.66
C ALA A 767 3.76 -1.86 8.63
N ARG A 768 2.67 -2.52 9.03
CA ARG A 768 1.39 -2.57 8.33
C ARG A 768 0.36 -1.81 9.16
N THR A 769 0.05 -0.59 8.73
CA THR A 769 -0.79 0.38 9.45
C THR A 769 -2.14 0.56 8.77
N GLY A 770 -3.16 1.00 9.51
CA GLY A 770 -4.47 1.39 8.94
C GLY A 770 -5.40 0.21 8.65
N PHE A 771 -5.31 -0.84 9.46
CA PHE A 771 -6.18 -2.01 9.38
C PHE A 771 -7.31 -1.86 10.42
N THR A 772 -8.53 -2.38 10.24
CA THR A 772 -9.60 -2.35 11.28
C THR A 772 -10.01 -3.73 11.74
N ASN A 773 -10.61 -3.82 12.92
CA ASN A 773 -11.14 -5.09 13.44
C ASN A 773 -12.62 -5.32 13.04
N ASP A 774 -13.10 -4.68 11.98
CA ASP A 774 -14.46 -4.91 11.49
C ASP A 774 -14.39 -5.90 10.31
N GLY A 775 -15.45 -6.70 10.14
CA GLY A 775 -15.53 -7.77 9.14
C GLY A 775 -16.47 -7.42 8.00
N PHE A 776 -16.28 -8.11 6.87
CA PHE A 776 -16.91 -7.87 5.55
C PHE A 776 -18.25 -7.13 5.60
#